data_AF-V6M8L3-F1
#
_entry.id   AF-V6M8L3-F1
#
_cell.length_a   1.000
_cell.length_b   1.000
_cell.length_c   1.000
_cell.angle_alpha   90.00
_cell.angle_beta   90.00
_cell.angle_gamma   90.00
#
_symmetry.space_group_name_H-M   'P 1'
#
loop_
_entity.id
_entity.type
_entity.pdbx_description
1 polymer ?
#
loop_
_entity_poly.entity_id
_entity_poly.type
_entity_poly.pdbx_seq_one_letter_code
_entity_poly.pdbx_strand_id
1 'polypeptide(L)'
;MKRIITWLFMLAVMLVSMTSSAYAASLPERTGDITDSAGLFSPEEQARIHDGIANKTYELLLLTASGLDEQEGERLANQAYDTWQLGPNQMILVVTVNPNHVHLVFENQQLADLVSRSEAGDVKGVLDLQFVPYARDGNVADGVVAVSDFLNSLPAAASEPPEQTGAAAVQQPAGSSHTSSGDESAASPRTPATATPVGGREGMSMMTVLLVLLIAVLVFIVVKQLVFGSRLKKLLAEAKEKHAEVTPMIDRMIVSELFRELEIGLIAGETKRQVNEMEQEALRLHQESKLLRERLDAQKVAFFAAAKTEAAVKELLADVQIYADAIAQTQSRMTEMERLSREVREAVENAKERATQIDSQIEALAGETSFSLVVMRRDMEQTMSVLKKADQLDEFDYVQAEGLAKQVHEEFDGLQLAVEELRRQIELLRTYLPRIKEREEELRLIVGREQLLLVDADPFAMLRSAEAEIPRLRTLIEEGHAKAARECADRIENGLQEASDAVATMIQHRDFSSNTVKEVNQLLTEFGDFQSRYTRDLESLRQQYAEVHLQKQNERYRQIREDKAELERLLIEIRAAIDERAQNYKAGFEKSETAQHFLSRVRNIREQLFGYRRSLEEKVWAAKDGFGQQKSRFYQAVSLFEQLRVRVAQIERMITQSKGEAEKIEAIASSARLDVYRLEEAIDSFVVHVDELVYRVEQIKREKEETLLAWNRLQDEFTSRSHHYGRKIRISSYSARMNLLREQVEGAIAEGLFAEAMRAISSGNDIVEQMHRDYLRKLEEERRRNHSGGSGGGFGGGRSSGSSGWGGGGRSSGSTGWGGGGRSSGSSSWGGSSGGGRSSGSSSW
;
A
#
# COMPACT_ATOMS: atom_id res chain seq x y z
N MET A 1 43.06 36.31 6.92
CA MET A 1 42.17 35.58 5.99
C MET A 1 42.44 34.07 5.98
N LYS A 2 43.45 33.51 5.30
CA LYS A 2 43.58 32.04 5.09
C LYS A 2 43.33 31.15 6.33
N ARG A 3 43.89 31.48 7.51
CA ARG A 3 43.66 30.73 8.77
C ARG A 3 42.25 30.82 9.36
N ILE A 4 41.47 31.85 9.02
CA ILE A 4 40.07 32.00 9.45
C ILE A 4 39.16 31.11 8.58
N ILE A 5 39.47 31.00 7.28
CA ILE A 5 38.73 30.16 6.33
C ILE A 5 38.84 28.68 6.71
N THR A 6 40.04 28.19 7.10
CA THR A 6 40.19 26.80 7.57
C THR A 6 39.47 26.52 8.89
N TRP A 7 39.42 27.47 9.83
CA TRP A 7 38.64 27.31 11.07
C TRP A 7 37.13 27.29 10.81
N LEU A 8 36.61 28.15 9.92
CA LEU A 8 35.21 28.10 9.48
C LEU A 8 34.87 26.78 8.78
N PHE A 9 35.78 26.23 7.98
CA PHE A 9 35.57 24.95 7.30
C PHE A 9 35.54 23.77 8.29
N MET A 10 36.45 23.72 9.27
CA MET A 10 36.40 22.72 10.34
C MET A 10 35.13 22.82 11.19
N LEU A 11 34.70 24.04 11.54
CA LEU A 11 33.47 24.26 12.30
C LEU A 11 32.23 23.78 11.52
N ALA A 12 32.19 24.00 10.20
CA ALA A 12 31.10 23.54 9.35
C ALA A 12 31.05 22.00 9.27
N VAL A 13 32.19 21.33 9.08
CA VAL A 13 32.28 19.85 9.08
C VAL A 13 31.88 19.25 10.44
N MET A 14 32.17 19.95 11.54
CA MET A 14 31.80 19.51 12.89
C MET A 14 30.32 19.77 13.23
N LEU A 15 29.67 20.75 12.62
CA LEU A 15 28.20 20.95 12.76
C LEU A 15 27.40 19.91 11.97
N VAL A 16 27.86 19.53 10.78
CA VAL A 16 27.17 18.55 9.92
C VAL A 16 27.16 17.14 10.54
N SER A 17 28.16 16.81 11.37
CA SER A 17 28.33 15.49 11.98
C SER A 17 27.57 15.26 13.31
N MET A 18 26.67 16.17 13.74
CA MET A 18 25.85 16.00 14.95
C MET A 18 24.33 15.95 14.69
N THR A 19 23.90 15.81 13.43
CA THR A 19 22.48 15.59 13.08
C THR A 19 22.16 14.10 13.02
N SER A 20 21.91 13.49 14.20
CA SER A 20 21.33 12.15 14.28
C SER A 20 19.86 12.20 13.86
N SER A 21 19.60 12.15 12.54
CA SER A 21 18.26 12.02 11.99
C SER A 21 17.61 10.73 12.50
N ALA A 22 16.50 10.86 13.21
CA ALA A 22 15.57 9.75 13.36
C ALA A 22 14.99 9.46 11.97
N TYR A 23 15.39 8.35 11.38
CA TYR A 23 14.81 7.89 10.11
C TYR A 23 13.38 7.44 10.38
N ALA A 24 12.41 8.24 9.92
CA ALA A 24 11.10 7.68 9.60
C ALA A 24 11.32 6.60 8.53
N ALA A 25 10.77 5.41 8.73
CA ALA A 25 10.86 4.33 7.74
C ALA A 25 10.25 4.82 6.43
N SER A 26 11.09 5.00 5.41
CA SER A 26 10.63 5.35 4.06
C SER A 26 9.86 4.17 3.50
N LEU A 27 8.60 4.42 3.09
CA LEU A 27 7.79 3.44 2.35
C LEU A 27 8.65 2.84 1.21
N PRO A 28 8.81 1.51 1.13
CA PRO A 28 9.60 0.88 0.08
C PRO A 28 8.96 1.09 -1.30
N GLU A 29 9.80 1.05 -2.33
CA GLU A 29 9.31 0.98 -3.72
C GLU A 29 8.63 -0.37 -3.96
N ARG A 30 7.47 -0.37 -4.64
CA ARG A 30 6.65 -1.57 -4.87
C ARG A 30 7.38 -2.56 -5.80
N THR A 31 7.73 -3.74 -5.30
CA THR A 31 8.45 -4.79 -6.07
C THR A 31 7.51 -5.82 -6.72
N GLY A 32 6.42 -5.34 -7.34
CA GLY A 32 5.34 -6.20 -7.84
C GLY A 32 4.23 -6.36 -6.81
N ASP A 33 3.68 -7.57 -6.66
CA ASP A 33 2.50 -7.81 -5.80
C ASP A 33 2.88 -8.21 -4.37
N ILE A 34 4.16 -8.56 -4.17
CA ILE A 34 4.77 -8.83 -2.86
C ILE A 34 5.95 -7.87 -2.69
N THR A 35 5.98 -7.14 -1.57
CA THR A 35 7.08 -6.27 -1.16
C THR A 35 7.52 -6.68 0.25
N ASP A 36 8.37 -7.71 0.32
CA ASP A 36 8.80 -8.34 1.57
C ASP A 36 10.01 -7.63 2.22
N SER A 37 9.82 -6.37 2.64
CA SER A 37 10.88 -5.56 3.25
C SER A 37 11.33 -6.03 4.65
N ALA A 38 10.58 -6.91 5.32
CA ALA A 38 10.99 -7.55 6.56
C ALA A 38 11.80 -8.86 6.36
N GLY A 39 11.78 -9.45 5.15
CA GLY A 39 12.35 -10.78 4.90
C GLY A 39 11.60 -11.89 5.65
N LEU A 40 10.28 -11.80 5.69
CA LEU A 40 9.39 -12.71 6.42
C LEU A 40 9.15 -14.03 5.68
N PHE A 41 9.22 -14.02 4.34
CA PHE A 41 8.85 -15.16 3.50
C PHE A 41 10.05 -15.69 2.72
N SER A 42 10.24 -17.01 2.73
CA SER A 42 11.17 -17.68 1.82
C SER A 42 10.73 -17.54 0.35
N PRO A 43 11.63 -17.74 -0.63
CA PRO A 43 11.25 -17.69 -2.05
C PRO A 43 10.14 -18.67 -2.44
N GLU A 44 10.05 -19.82 -1.77
CA GLU A 44 8.99 -20.82 -1.96
C GLU A 44 7.63 -20.39 -1.38
N GLU A 45 7.64 -19.58 -0.31
CA GLU A 45 6.43 -18.94 0.22
C GLU A 45 6.01 -17.75 -0.66
N GLN A 46 6.96 -16.91 -1.11
CA GLN A 46 6.67 -15.80 -2.02
C GLN A 46 6.06 -16.31 -3.35
N ALA A 47 6.55 -17.44 -3.88
CA ALA A 47 5.95 -18.10 -5.04
C ALA A 47 4.52 -18.58 -4.76
N ARG A 48 4.29 -19.33 -3.66
CA ARG A 48 2.96 -19.80 -3.26
C ARG A 48 1.96 -18.66 -3.01
N ILE A 49 2.41 -17.59 -2.38
CA ILE A 49 1.59 -16.38 -2.16
C ILE A 49 1.24 -15.75 -3.51
N HIS A 50 2.20 -15.57 -4.42
CA HIS A 50 1.95 -15.00 -5.76
C HIS A 50 0.91 -15.82 -6.54
N ASP A 51 1.11 -17.14 -6.64
CA ASP A 51 0.15 -18.05 -7.29
C ASP A 51 -1.24 -18.02 -6.61
N GLY A 52 -1.27 -17.82 -5.29
CA GLY A 52 -2.50 -17.71 -4.50
C GLY A 52 -3.25 -16.37 -4.61
N ILE A 53 -2.60 -15.27 -5.01
CA ILE A 53 -3.21 -13.92 -5.11
C ILE A 53 -3.35 -13.41 -6.56
N ALA A 54 -2.62 -13.97 -7.52
CA ALA A 54 -2.65 -13.53 -8.91
C ALA A 54 -3.97 -13.88 -9.64
N ASN A 55 -4.34 -13.06 -10.62
CA ASN A 55 -5.49 -13.26 -11.52
C ASN A 55 -6.87 -13.37 -10.81
N LYS A 56 -7.00 -12.78 -9.62
CA LYS A 56 -8.26 -12.71 -8.84
C LYS A 56 -9.12 -11.50 -9.25
N THR A 57 -10.37 -11.45 -8.79
CA THR A 57 -11.31 -10.31 -9.04
C THR A 57 -10.91 -9.07 -8.24
N TYR A 58 -10.50 -9.30 -6.99
CA TYR A 58 -9.89 -8.33 -6.11
C TYR A 58 -8.42 -8.71 -5.93
N GLU A 59 -7.53 -7.84 -6.41
CA GLU A 59 -6.08 -8.00 -6.37
C GLU A 59 -5.56 -7.66 -4.97
N LEU A 60 -4.99 -8.64 -4.27
CA LEU A 60 -4.33 -8.43 -2.98
C LEU A 60 -2.85 -8.11 -3.20
N LEU A 61 -2.36 -7.02 -2.61
CA LEU A 61 -0.95 -6.67 -2.53
C LEU A 61 -0.43 -6.93 -1.11
N LEU A 62 0.76 -7.50 -0.98
CA LEU A 62 1.39 -7.81 0.29
C LEU A 62 2.60 -6.91 0.56
N LEU A 63 2.65 -6.30 1.74
CA LEU A 63 3.77 -5.51 2.24
C LEU A 63 4.17 -6.00 3.63
N THR A 64 5.45 -6.29 3.86
CA THR A 64 5.95 -6.67 5.19
C THR A 64 6.81 -5.57 5.80
N ALA A 65 6.70 -5.38 7.11
CA ALA A 65 7.49 -4.41 7.87
C ALA A 65 7.89 -4.97 9.23
N SER A 66 8.86 -4.34 9.90
CA SER A 66 9.35 -4.77 11.21
C SER A 66 9.54 -3.60 12.16
N GLY A 67 9.24 -3.79 13.45
CA GLY A 67 9.49 -2.77 14.47
C GLY A 67 8.47 -1.62 14.51
N LEU A 68 7.25 -1.85 14.02
CA LEU A 68 6.15 -0.88 14.01
C LEU A 68 5.05 -1.32 14.97
N ASP A 69 4.48 -0.39 15.75
CA ASP A 69 3.27 -0.67 16.53
C ASP A 69 2.00 -0.72 15.67
N GLU A 70 0.86 -1.12 16.25
CA GLU A 70 -0.44 -1.23 15.55
C GLU A 70 -0.86 0.08 14.85
N GLN A 71 -0.59 1.24 15.46
CA GLN A 71 -0.96 2.53 14.88
C GLN A 71 0.02 2.97 13.79
N GLU A 72 1.29 2.58 13.90
CA GLU A 72 2.29 2.79 12.85
C GLU A 72 2.07 1.84 11.66
N GLY A 73 1.65 0.59 11.91
CA GLY A 73 1.23 -0.38 10.90
C GLY A 73 -0.02 0.08 10.13
N GLU A 74 -1.05 0.58 10.81
CA GLU A 74 -2.24 1.14 10.14
C GLU A 74 -1.90 2.39 9.30
N ARG A 75 -1.03 3.27 9.82
CA ARG A 75 -0.53 4.43 9.05
C ARG A 75 0.24 3.98 7.81
N LEU A 76 1.12 2.98 7.93
CA LEU A 76 1.87 2.44 6.81
C LEU A 76 0.93 1.84 5.75
N ALA A 77 -0.09 1.09 6.15
CA ALA A 77 -1.08 0.52 5.23
C ALA A 77 -1.85 1.58 4.45
N ASN A 78 -2.36 2.62 5.12
CA ASN A 78 -3.03 3.73 4.46
C ASN A 78 -2.07 4.54 3.57
N GLN A 79 -0.86 4.86 4.05
CA GLN A 79 0.13 5.59 3.27
C GLN A 79 0.58 4.81 2.03
N ALA A 80 0.75 3.48 2.14
CA ALA A 80 1.08 2.61 1.02
C ALA A 80 -0.05 2.60 -0.02
N TYR A 81 -1.31 2.43 0.42
CA TYR A 81 -2.49 2.48 -0.44
C TYR A 81 -2.56 3.79 -1.25
N ASP A 82 -2.38 4.93 -0.57
CA ASP A 82 -2.42 6.27 -1.19
C ASP A 82 -1.20 6.55 -2.09
N THR A 83 0.00 6.14 -1.68
CA THR A 83 1.25 6.43 -2.41
C THR A 83 1.43 5.53 -3.63
N TRP A 84 1.01 4.27 -3.55
CA TRP A 84 1.00 3.33 -4.67
C TRP A 84 -0.23 3.50 -5.58
N GLN A 85 -1.15 4.40 -5.24
CA GLN A 85 -2.34 4.79 -6.03
C GLN A 85 -3.24 3.59 -6.38
N LEU A 86 -3.53 2.76 -5.38
CA LEU A 86 -4.25 1.50 -5.58
C LEU A 86 -5.70 1.73 -6.06
N GLY A 87 -6.09 0.99 -7.10
CA GLY A 87 -7.41 1.08 -7.72
C GLY A 87 -8.53 0.45 -6.87
N PRO A 88 -9.81 0.64 -7.24
CA PRO A 88 -10.95 0.15 -6.45
C PRO A 88 -11.08 -1.38 -6.38
N ASN A 89 -10.34 -2.13 -7.21
CA ASN A 89 -10.26 -3.59 -7.12
C ASN A 89 -8.95 -4.07 -6.46
N GLN A 90 -8.09 -3.15 -6.00
CA GLN A 90 -6.84 -3.46 -5.32
C GLN A 90 -6.99 -3.27 -3.81
N MET A 91 -6.32 -4.14 -3.07
CA MET A 91 -6.36 -4.20 -1.61
C MET A 91 -4.93 -4.32 -1.11
N ILE A 92 -4.58 -3.74 0.04
CA ILE A 92 -3.27 -3.96 0.65
C ILE A 92 -3.41 -4.69 1.99
N LEU A 93 -2.61 -5.73 2.15
CA LEU A 93 -2.35 -6.41 3.41
C LEU A 93 -0.94 -6.03 3.89
N VAL A 94 -0.86 -5.34 5.02
CA VAL A 94 0.41 -5.04 5.69
C VAL A 94 0.59 -5.99 6.86
N VAL A 95 1.70 -6.72 6.88
CA VAL A 95 2.08 -7.67 7.93
C VAL A 95 3.31 -7.12 8.66
N THR A 96 3.13 -6.68 9.91
CA THR A 96 4.24 -6.24 10.76
C THR A 96 4.74 -7.39 11.64
N VAL A 97 6.06 -7.42 11.89
CA VAL A 97 6.67 -8.32 12.88
C VAL A 97 7.43 -7.55 13.95
N ASN A 98 7.37 -8.05 15.19
CA ASN A 98 7.97 -7.44 16.37
C ASN A 98 7.51 -5.98 16.65
N PRO A 99 6.25 -5.73 17.07
CA PRO A 99 5.17 -6.68 17.36
C PRO A 99 4.40 -7.17 16.11
N ASN A 100 3.63 -8.24 16.30
CA ASN A 100 2.87 -8.93 15.26
C ASN A 100 1.49 -8.28 15.05
N HIS A 101 1.32 -7.48 14.01
CA HIS A 101 0.03 -6.89 13.62
C HIS A 101 -0.20 -7.01 12.12
N VAL A 102 -1.46 -7.16 11.73
CA VAL A 102 -1.89 -7.27 10.34
C VAL A 102 -2.99 -6.26 10.08
N HIS A 103 -2.86 -5.54 8.97
CA HIS A 103 -3.75 -4.47 8.56
C HIS A 103 -4.21 -4.72 7.13
N LEU A 104 -5.52 -4.78 6.93
CA LEU A 104 -6.15 -4.86 5.61
C LEU A 104 -6.83 -3.52 5.30
N VAL A 105 -6.53 -2.94 4.14
CA VAL A 105 -7.09 -1.65 3.69
C VAL A 105 -7.54 -1.75 2.23
N PHE A 106 -8.77 -1.31 1.95
CA PHE A 106 -9.31 -1.18 0.59
C PHE A 106 -10.36 -0.06 0.49
N GLU A 107 -10.51 0.55 -0.68
CA GLU A 107 -11.50 1.59 -0.96
C GLU A 107 -12.54 1.13 -1.99
N ASN A 108 -13.38 0.18 -1.55
CA ASN A 108 -14.45 -0.40 -2.35
C ASN A 108 -15.71 -0.63 -1.50
N GLN A 109 -16.74 0.20 -1.73
CA GLN A 109 -18.01 0.10 -1.02
C GLN A 109 -18.75 -1.22 -1.30
N GLN A 110 -18.64 -1.79 -2.51
CA GLN A 110 -19.31 -3.06 -2.83
C GLN A 110 -18.68 -4.22 -2.07
N LEU A 111 -17.34 -4.24 -1.94
CA LEU A 111 -16.65 -5.23 -1.12
C LEU A 111 -16.94 -5.05 0.37
N ALA A 112 -17.00 -3.81 0.87
CA ALA A 112 -17.40 -3.52 2.25
C ALA A 112 -18.83 -3.99 2.56
N ASP A 113 -19.77 -3.75 1.63
CA ASP A 113 -21.14 -4.23 1.68
C ASP A 113 -21.25 -5.77 1.64
N LEU A 114 -20.32 -6.46 0.99
CA LEU A 114 -20.25 -7.93 0.96
C LEU A 114 -19.64 -8.49 2.26
N VAL A 115 -18.52 -7.93 2.72
CA VAL A 115 -17.85 -8.31 3.98
C VAL A 115 -18.80 -8.14 5.16
N SER A 116 -19.53 -7.03 5.23
CA SER A 116 -20.52 -6.77 6.31
C SER A 116 -21.75 -7.68 6.33
N ARG A 117 -21.96 -8.47 5.27
CA ARG A 117 -23.02 -9.50 5.19
C ARG A 117 -22.46 -10.93 5.33
N SER A 118 -21.13 -11.08 5.33
CA SER A 118 -20.44 -12.35 5.54
C SER A 118 -20.35 -12.70 7.03
N GLU A 119 -19.87 -13.90 7.33
CA GLU A 119 -19.60 -14.34 8.72
C GLU A 119 -18.51 -13.52 9.44
N ALA A 120 -17.69 -12.77 8.70
CA ALA A 120 -16.69 -11.85 9.26
C ALA A 120 -17.31 -10.56 9.86
N GLY A 121 -18.40 -10.04 9.29
CA GLY A 121 -19.06 -8.81 9.74
C GLY A 121 -18.31 -7.49 9.52
N ASP A 122 -16.98 -7.48 9.59
CA ASP A 122 -16.12 -6.35 9.21
C ASP A 122 -14.70 -6.80 8.77
N VAL A 123 -13.85 -5.85 8.40
CA VAL A 123 -12.47 -6.10 7.94
C VAL A 123 -11.61 -6.76 9.02
N LYS A 124 -11.84 -6.45 10.29
CA LYS A 124 -11.14 -7.09 11.41
C LYS A 124 -11.57 -8.55 11.55
N GLY A 125 -12.86 -8.84 11.39
CA GLY A 125 -13.38 -10.20 11.38
C GLY A 125 -12.79 -11.06 10.25
N VAL A 126 -12.48 -10.49 9.09
CA VAL A 126 -11.79 -11.22 8.01
C VAL A 126 -10.40 -11.66 8.47
N LEU A 127 -9.65 -10.77 9.15
CA LEU A 127 -8.33 -11.07 9.67
C LEU A 127 -8.38 -12.07 10.84
N ASP A 128 -9.29 -11.88 11.79
CA ASP A 128 -9.49 -12.77 12.95
C ASP A 128 -9.91 -14.20 12.54
N LEU A 129 -10.68 -14.35 11.45
CA LEU A 129 -11.13 -15.66 10.95
C LEU A 129 -10.15 -16.32 9.96
N GLN A 130 -9.56 -15.55 9.03
CA GLN A 130 -8.83 -16.11 7.88
C GLN A 130 -7.31 -15.97 7.99
N PHE A 131 -6.78 -15.00 8.74
CA PHE A 131 -5.33 -14.78 8.87
C PHE A 131 -4.78 -15.31 10.20
N VAL A 132 -5.39 -14.88 11.31
CA VAL A 132 -4.91 -15.13 12.68
C VAL A 132 -4.75 -16.63 13.01
N PRO A 133 -5.62 -17.57 12.57
CA PRO A 133 -5.41 -19.00 12.84
C PRO A 133 -4.10 -19.54 12.23
N TYR A 134 -3.90 -19.38 10.92
CA TYR A 134 -2.69 -19.83 10.24
C TYR A 134 -1.43 -19.15 10.77
N ALA A 135 -1.52 -17.85 11.06
CA ALA A 135 -0.39 -17.07 11.57
C ALA A 135 0.03 -17.49 13.00
N ARG A 136 -0.89 -18.02 13.83
CA ARG A 136 -0.56 -18.62 15.14
C ARG A 136 0.16 -19.96 15.03
N ASP A 137 -0.20 -20.76 14.01
CA ASP A 137 0.48 -22.02 13.71
C ASP A 137 1.82 -21.82 12.97
N GLY A 138 2.22 -20.56 12.74
CA GLY A 138 3.45 -20.17 12.05
C GLY A 138 3.32 -20.05 10.53
N ASN A 139 2.19 -20.49 9.95
CA ASN A 139 1.93 -20.57 8.52
C ASN A 139 1.42 -19.22 7.97
N VAL A 140 2.19 -18.14 8.18
CA VAL A 140 1.77 -16.76 7.81
C VAL A 140 1.46 -16.64 6.32
N ALA A 141 2.18 -17.36 5.45
CA ALA A 141 1.95 -17.38 4.01
C ALA A 141 0.54 -17.90 3.64
N ASP A 142 0.09 -18.98 4.27
CA ASP A 142 -1.23 -19.57 4.02
C ASP A 142 -2.34 -18.64 4.53
N GLY A 143 -2.09 -17.89 5.61
CA GLY A 143 -2.99 -16.83 6.09
C GLY A 143 -3.18 -15.67 5.10
N VAL A 144 -2.17 -15.29 4.32
CA VAL A 144 -2.31 -14.31 3.22
C VAL A 144 -3.23 -14.86 2.13
N VAL A 145 -3.01 -16.10 1.72
CA VAL A 145 -3.80 -16.76 0.66
C VAL A 145 -5.26 -16.93 1.11
N ALA A 146 -5.50 -17.35 2.36
CA ALA A 146 -6.84 -17.49 2.92
C ALA A 146 -7.64 -16.16 2.95
N VAL A 147 -7.00 -15.03 3.26
CA VAL A 147 -7.64 -13.69 3.15
C VAL A 147 -8.00 -13.37 1.70
N SER A 148 -7.10 -13.64 0.75
CA SER A 148 -7.34 -13.43 -0.69
C SER A 148 -8.52 -14.27 -1.21
N ASP A 149 -8.53 -15.57 -0.89
CA ASP A 149 -9.58 -16.50 -1.33
C ASP A 149 -10.92 -16.21 -0.65
N PHE A 150 -10.95 -15.86 0.64
CA PHE A 150 -12.18 -15.46 1.30
C PHE A 150 -12.83 -14.26 0.60
N LEU A 151 -12.08 -13.18 0.39
CA LEU A 151 -12.60 -11.94 -0.22
C LEU A 151 -13.04 -12.17 -1.68
N ASN A 152 -12.37 -13.05 -2.41
CA ASN A 152 -12.73 -13.42 -3.79
C ASN A 152 -13.83 -14.50 -3.89
N SER A 153 -14.15 -15.19 -2.80
CA SER A 153 -15.29 -16.12 -2.72
C SER A 153 -16.63 -15.42 -2.48
N LEU A 154 -16.61 -14.16 -2.01
CA LEU A 154 -17.81 -13.37 -1.77
C LEU A 154 -18.57 -13.18 -3.10
N PRO A 155 -19.88 -13.49 -3.16
CA PRO A 155 -20.61 -13.51 -4.42
C PRO A 155 -20.80 -12.09 -4.96
N ALA A 156 -20.03 -11.75 -5.99
CA ALA A 156 -20.18 -10.49 -6.73
C ALA A 156 -21.64 -10.32 -7.19
N ALA A 157 -22.25 -9.19 -6.84
CA ALA A 157 -23.64 -8.91 -7.19
C ALA A 157 -23.78 -8.85 -8.72
N ALA A 158 -24.65 -9.71 -9.28
CA ALA A 158 -24.80 -9.85 -10.72
C ALA A 158 -25.39 -8.58 -11.34
N SER A 159 -24.55 -7.77 -11.98
CA SER A 159 -24.96 -6.60 -12.76
C SER A 159 -25.81 -7.03 -13.96
N GLU A 160 -27.11 -6.72 -13.94
CA GLU A 160 -27.98 -6.92 -15.09
C GLU A 160 -27.52 -6.05 -16.28
N PRO A 161 -27.37 -6.60 -17.50
CA PRO A 161 -26.93 -5.84 -18.66
C PRO A 161 -28.05 -4.94 -19.19
N PRO A 162 -27.77 -3.66 -19.53
CA PRO A 162 -28.79 -2.73 -20.01
C PRO A 162 -29.34 -3.11 -21.39
N GLU A 163 -30.64 -2.90 -21.60
CA GLU A 163 -31.36 -3.30 -22.81
C GLU A 163 -30.83 -2.64 -24.10
N GLN A 164 -30.79 -3.42 -25.18
CA GLN A 164 -30.51 -2.92 -26.53
C GLN A 164 -31.80 -2.53 -27.25
N THR A 165 -31.87 -1.29 -27.73
CA THR A 165 -32.75 -0.90 -28.85
C THR A 165 -31.90 -0.25 -29.93
N GLY A 166 -32.04 -0.66 -31.20
CA GLY A 166 -31.17 -0.17 -32.27
C GLY A 166 -31.65 -0.47 -33.70
N ALA A 167 -30.79 -0.12 -34.67
CA ALA A 167 -30.85 -0.43 -36.10
C ALA A 167 -29.40 -0.38 -36.63
N ALA A 168 -28.85 -1.35 -37.37
CA ALA A 168 -29.18 -1.74 -38.75
C ALA A 168 -29.02 -0.55 -39.74
N ALA A 169 -28.23 -0.62 -40.83
CA ALA A 169 -27.35 -1.65 -41.40
C ALA A 169 -26.40 -0.98 -42.47
N VAL A 170 -25.44 -1.58 -43.20
CA VAL A 170 -24.97 -2.97 -43.39
C VAL A 170 -23.55 -2.99 -44.07
N GLN A 171 -22.96 -4.18 -44.26
CA GLN A 171 -21.87 -4.56 -45.22
C GLN A 171 -20.36 -4.32 -44.90
N GLN A 172 -19.62 -5.41 -45.17
CA GLN A 172 -18.16 -5.63 -45.24
C GLN A 172 -17.56 -5.17 -46.60
N PRO A 173 -16.23 -5.31 -46.91
CA PRO A 173 -15.12 -5.89 -46.12
C PRO A 173 -13.79 -5.07 -46.03
N ALA A 174 -12.92 -5.51 -45.11
CA ALA A 174 -11.43 -5.56 -45.14
C ALA A 174 -10.58 -4.41 -45.75
N GLY A 175 -9.63 -3.90 -44.97
CA GLY A 175 -8.48 -3.12 -45.50
C GLY A 175 -7.54 -2.52 -44.44
N SER A 176 -6.28 -3.00 -44.43
CA SER A 176 -5.02 -2.34 -44.01
C SER A 176 -4.98 -1.20 -42.97
N SER A 177 -4.08 -1.38 -42.00
CA SER A 177 -3.39 -0.36 -41.18
C SER A 177 -3.03 0.97 -41.87
N HIS A 178 -3.05 2.08 -41.12
CA HIS A 178 -1.98 3.09 -41.19
C HIS A 178 -1.88 4.00 -39.95
N THR A 179 -0.64 4.33 -39.55
CA THR A 179 -0.28 5.56 -38.82
C THR A 179 -0.15 6.74 -39.80
N SER A 180 -0.44 7.97 -39.36
CA SER A 180 -0.24 9.17 -40.20
C SER A 180 0.19 10.40 -39.41
N SER A 181 1.30 11.00 -39.82
CA SER A 181 1.74 12.38 -39.53
C SER A 181 1.23 13.36 -40.59
N GLY A 182 1.20 14.69 -40.33
CA GLY A 182 0.94 15.68 -41.38
C GLY A 182 0.66 17.14 -40.96
N ASP A 183 1.74 17.90 -40.71
CA ASP A 183 2.07 19.26 -41.22
C ASP A 183 1.16 20.53 -41.16
N GLU A 184 1.88 21.68 -41.05
CA GLU A 184 1.67 23.07 -41.54
C GLU A 184 0.27 23.76 -41.49
N SER A 185 0.10 25.06 -41.14
CA SER A 185 0.89 26.24 -41.53
C SER A 185 0.42 27.60 -40.90
N ALA A 186 1.31 28.61 -40.96
CA ALA A 186 1.07 30.07 -41.12
C ALA A 186 0.44 31.05 -40.06
N ALA A 187 1.15 32.19 -39.90
CA ALA A 187 0.68 33.60 -39.74
C ALA A 187 0.47 34.29 -38.35
N SER A 188 1.04 35.51 -38.24
CA SER A 188 0.90 36.54 -37.16
C SER A 188 -0.37 37.43 -37.32
N PRO A 189 -0.81 38.38 -36.41
CA PRO A 189 0.00 39.54 -35.90
C PRO A 189 -0.39 40.30 -34.57
N ARG A 190 0.53 41.19 -34.10
CA ARG A 190 0.37 42.53 -33.42
C ARG A 190 -0.34 42.73 -32.03
N THR A 191 0.45 43.23 -31.06
CA THR A 191 0.34 44.45 -30.15
C THR A 191 -1.01 45.18 -29.87
N PRO A 192 -1.24 45.94 -28.74
CA PRO A 192 -0.31 46.95 -28.12
C PRO A 192 -0.44 47.32 -26.58
N ALA A 193 0.31 48.38 -26.15
CA ALA A 193 0.13 49.31 -24.98
C ALA A 193 0.46 48.79 -23.54
N THR A 194 0.86 49.60 -22.53
CA THR A 194 0.61 51.05 -22.19
C THR A 194 1.82 51.73 -21.46
N ALA A 195 1.85 53.07 -21.30
CA ALA A 195 2.92 53.89 -20.66
C ALA A 195 2.40 54.70 -19.41
N THR A 196 3.05 55.68 -18.72
CA THR A 196 4.18 56.64 -18.92
C THR A 196 4.70 57.10 -17.51
N PRO A 197 5.02 58.37 -17.07
CA PRO A 197 5.79 59.55 -17.58
C PRO A 197 6.86 60.17 -16.59
N VAL A 198 7.45 61.33 -16.94
CA VAL A 198 8.24 62.34 -16.13
C VAL A 198 9.68 61.94 -15.69
N GLY A 199 10.79 62.71 -15.89
CA GLY A 199 11.06 64.05 -16.49
C GLY A 199 11.80 65.01 -15.52
N GLY A 200 12.78 65.87 -15.85
CA GLY A 200 13.52 66.25 -17.08
C GLY A 200 14.43 67.51 -16.84
N ARG A 201 14.91 68.20 -17.91
CA ARG A 201 15.55 69.57 -17.99
C ARG A 201 17.11 69.73 -18.05
N GLU A 202 17.57 70.51 -19.06
CA GLU A 202 18.88 71.21 -19.28
C GLU A 202 20.23 70.41 -19.21
N GLY A 203 21.28 70.70 -20.00
CA GLY A 203 21.41 71.65 -21.12
C GLY A 203 22.85 72.06 -21.55
N MET A 204 23.75 71.14 -21.97
CA MET A 204 25.07 71.51 -22.54
C MET A 204 25.54 70.66 -23.74
N SER A 205 26.25 71.31 -24.67
CA SER A 205 26.87 70.85 -25.94
C SER A 205 26.90 69.33 -26.24
N MET A 206 26.05 68.87 -27.18
CA MET A 206 25.87 67.45 -27.50
C MET A 206 26.96 66.81 -28.41
N MET A 207 27.91 67.59 -28.95
CA MET A 207 28.82 67.09 -30.01
C MET A 207 29.95 66.16 -29.51
N THR A 208 30.50 66.39 -28.31
CA THR A 208 31.67 65.65 -27.83
C THR A 208 31.32 64.30 -27.20
N VAL A 209 30.23 64.23 -26.42
CA VAL A 209 29.78 62.99 -25.77
C VAL A 209 29.39 61.93 -26.80
N LEU A 210 28.72 62.34 -27.89
CA LEU A 210 28.29 61.42 -28.95
C LEU A 210 29.48 60.81 -29.69
N LEU A 211 30.55 61.59 -29.93
CA LEU A 211 31.80 61.09 -30.51
C LEU A 211 32.49 60.07 -29.59
N VAL A 212 32.63 60.38 -28.30
CA VAL A 212 33.27 59.48 -27.32
C VAL A 212 32.47 58.19 -27.14
N LEU A 213 31.14 58.27 -27.11
CA LEU A 213 30.27 57.09 -26.99
C LEU A 213 30.32 56.22 -28.26
N LEU A 214 30.36 56.83 -29.45
CA LEU A 214 30.53 56.10 -30.71
C LEU A 214 31.91 55.41 -30.79
N ILE A 215 32.98 56.09 -30.36
CA ILE A 215 34.32 55.48 -30.24
C ILE A 215 34.30 54.33 -29.22
N ALA A 216 33.67 54.50 -28.06
CA ALA A 216 33.57 53.46 -27.04
C ALA A 216 32.79 52.23 -27.53
N VAL A 217 31.69 52.42 -28.28
CA VAL A 217 30.93 51.35 -28.93
C VAL A 217 31.76 50.65 -30.01
N LEU A 218 32.49 51.39 -30.83
CA LEU A 218 33.33 50.82 -31.89
C LEU A 218 34.51 50.04 -31.32
N VAL A 219 35.17 50.55 -30.27
CA VAL A 219 36.19 49.81 -29.50
C VAL A 219 35.59 48.57 -28.84
N PHE A 220 34.39 48.65 -28.24
CA PHE A 220 33.71 47.49 -27.66
C PHE A 220 33.37 46.42 -28.70
N ILE A 221 32.94 46.81 -29.91
CA ILE A 221 32.70 45.89 -31.03
C ILE A 221 34.00 45.20 -31.45
N VAL A 222 35.10 45.97 -31.62
CA VAL A 222 36.42 45.42 -31.99
C VAL A 222 36.96 44.49 -30.91
N VAL A 223 36.85 44.84 -29.62
CA VAL A 223 37.25 43.98 -28.49
C VAL A 223 36.39 42.72 -28.41
N LYS A 224 35.07 42.84 -28.61
CA LYS A 224 34.15 41.69 -28.65
C LYS A 224 34.50 40.74 -29.80
N GLN A 225 34.82 41.27 -30.98
CA GLN A 225 35.25 40.48 -32.15
C GLN A 225 36.61 39.82 -31.91
N LEU A 226 37.57 40.51 -31.30
CA LEU A 226 38.86 39.95 -30.88
C LEU A 226 38.71 38.79 -29.88
N VAL A 227 37.89 38.95 -28.84
CA VAL A 227 37.64 37.91 -27.82
C VAL A 227 36.84 36.74 -28.39
N PHE A 228 35.93 36.99 -29.32
CA PHE A 228 35.18 35.94 -30.03
C PHE A 228 36.10 35.15 -30.96
N GLY A 229 36.90 35.83 -31.78
CA GLY A 229 37.89 35.22 -32.66
C GLY A 229 38.99 34.46 -31.92
N SER A 230 39.42 34.91 -30.74
CA SER A 230 40.39 34.16 -29.93
C SER A 230 39.79 32.91 -29.28
N ARG A 231 38.52 32.95 -28.83
CA ARG A 231 37.78 31.77 -28.38
C ARG A 231 37.60 30.74 -29.48
N LEU A 232 37.21 31.15 -30.69
CA LEU A 232 37.09 30.25 -31.84
C LEU A 232 38.44 29.65 -32.26
N LYS A 233 39.52 30.44 -32.21
CA LYS A 233 40.89 29.90 -32.41
C LYS A 233 41.29 28.91 -31.33
N LYS A 234 40.88 29.10 -30.06
CA LYS A 234 41.12 28.11 -29.00
C LYS A 234 40.35 26.82 -29.27
N LEU A 235 39.04 26.88 -29.57
CA LEU A 235 38.23 25.69 -29.84
C LEU A 235 38.73 24.91 -31.07
N LEU A 236 39.18 25.59 -32.12
CA LEU A 236 39.80 24.94 -33.29
C LEU A 236 41.19 24.37 -32.98
N ALA A 237 41.96 25.00 -32.10
CA ALA A 237 43.22 24.42 -31.61
C ALA A 237 42.96 23.16 -30.77
N GLU A 238 41.97 23.22 -29.87
CA GLU A 238 41.54 22.11 -29.00
C GLU A 238 41.02 20.91 -29.81
N ALA A 239 40.26 21.16 -30.89
CA ALA A 239 39.86 20.12 -31.85
C ALA A 239 41.07 19.50 -32.59
N LYS A 240 42.07 20.30 -32.98
CA LYS A 240 43.31 19.80 -33.59
C LYS A 240 44.21 19.05 -32.62
N GLU A 241 44.24 19.47 -31.37
CA GLU A 241 45.00 18.85 -30.27
C GLU A 241 44.43 17.46 -29.98
N LYS A 242 43.11 17.35 -29.72
CA LYS A 242 42.41 16.06 -29.58
C LYS A 242 42.60 15.15 -30.81
N HIS A 243 42.45 15.68 -32.02
CA HIS A 243 42.66 14.89 -33.23
C HIS A 243 44.11 14.37 -33.32
N ALA A 244 45.10 15.19 -32.98
CA ALA A 244 46.52 14.80 -32.99
C ALA A 244 46.90 13.84 -31.86
N GLU A 245 46.20 13.88 -30.73
CA GLU A 245 46.35 12.95 -29.60
C GLU A 245 45.85 11.54 -29.93
N VAL A 246 44.69 11.43 -30.59
CA VAL A 246 44.01 10.13 -30.82
C VAL A 246 44.40 9.48 -32.15
N THR A 247 44.82 10.23 -33.17
CA THR A 247 45.25 9.64 -34.47
C THR A 247 46.37 8.58 -34.34
N PRO A 248 47.42 8.77 -33.52
CA PRO A 248 48.44 7.74 -33.27
C PRO A 248 47.92 6.45 -32.63
N MET A 249 46.68 6.41 -32.12
CA MET A 249 46.06 5.19 -31.61
C MET A 249 45.55 4.31 -32.76
N ILE A 250 44.98 4.89 -33.82
CA ILE A 250 44.62 4.13 -35.04
C ILE A 250 45.88 3.57 -35.71
N ASP A 251 46.94 4.38 -35.84
CA ASP A 251 48.20 3.95 -36.46
C ASP A 251 48.86 2.80 -35.66
N ARG A 252 48.53 2.64 -34.37
CA ARG A 252 48.90 1.47 -33.55
C ARG A 252 47.96 0.28 -33.75
N MET A 253 46.63 0.50 -33.80
CA MET A 253 45.67 -0.58 -34.06
C MET A 253 45.94 -1.26 -35.41
N ILE A 254 46.22 -0.48 -36.46
CA ILE A 254 46.56 -0.99 -37.81
C ILE A 254 47.84 -1.83 -37.81
N VAL A 255 48.78 -1.57 -36.90
CA VAL A 255 50.06 -2.29 -36.76
C VAL A 255 50.03 -3.22 -35.53
N SER A 256 48.83 -3.64 -35.09
CA SER A 256 48.64 -4.61 -34.01
C SER A 256 49.14 -6.00 -34.41
N GLU A 257 49.50 -6.80 -33.41
CA GLU A 257 49.85 -8.21 -33.63
C GLU A 257 48.59 -8.99 -34.07
N LEU A 258 47.42 -8.64 -33.53
CA LEU A 258 46.11 -9.19 -33.89
C LEU A 258 45.78 -9.09 -35.40
N PHE A 259 45.96 -7.92 -36.02
CA PHE A 259 45.74 -7.76 -37.47
C PHE A 259 46.84 -8.42 -38.31
N ARG A 260 48.08 -8.44 -37.81
CA ARG A 260 49.19 -9.14 -38.47
C ARG A 260 49.01 -10.67 -38.46
N GLU A 261 48.42 -11.23 -37.40
CA GLU A 261 48.02 -12.63 -37.34
C GLU A 261 46.87 -12.94 -38.32
N LEU A 262 45.91 -12.01 -38.46
CA LEU A 262 44.88 -12.09 -39.50
C LEU A 262 45.46 -12.08 -40.93
N GLU A 263 46.40 -11.18 -41.24
CA GLU A 263 47.10 -11.10 -42.54
C GLU A 263 47.88 -12.38 -42.87
N ILE A 264 48.60 -12.95 -41.90
CA ILE A 264 49.38 -14.18 -42.07
C ILE A 264 48.46 -15.43 -42.14
N GLY A 265 47.20 -15.30 -41.71
CA GLY A 265 46.23 -16.39 -41.70
C GLY A 265 46.29 -17.27 -40.45
N LEU A 266 46.90 -16.77 -39.37
CA LEU A 266 46.95 -17.41 -38.04
C LEU A 266 45.64 -17.26 -37.25
N ILE A 267 44.65 -16.55 -37.81
CA ILE A 267 43.31 -16.43 -37.23
C ILE A 267 42.26 -17.06 -38.18
N ALA A 268 41.43 -17.92 -37.62
CA ALA A 268 40.41 -18.75 -38.28
C ALA A 268 38.98 -18.47 -37.76
N GLY A 269 37.99 -19.05 -38.46
CA GLY A 269 36.59 -19.12 -38.03
C GLY A 269 35.94 -17.83 -37.52
N GLU A 270 35.39 -17.88 -36.31
CA GLU A 270 34.59 -16.80 -35.74
C GLU A 270 35.44 -15.64 -35.20
N THR A 271 36.57 -15.92 -34.54
CA THR A 271 37.60 -14.89 -34.24
C THR A 271 38.01 -14.16 -35.53
N LYS A 272 38.30 -14.87 -36.62
CA LYS A 272 38.73 -14.26 -37.89
C LYS A 272 37.71 -13.24 -38.40
N ARG A 273 36.42 -13.58 -38.30
CA ARG A 273 35.34 -12.69 -38.69
C ARG A 273 35.35 -11.41 -37.86
N GLN A 274 35.40 -11.52 -36.53
CA GLN A 274 35.37 -10.37 -35.63
C GLN A 274 36.62 -9.48 -35.78
N VAL A 275 37.81 -10.08 -35.96
CA VAL A 275 39.05 -9.33 -36.19
C VAL A 275 39.04 -8.62 -37.55
N ASN A 276 38.53 -9.25 -38.61
CA ASN A 276 38.35 -8.59 -39.93
C ASN A 276 37.29 -7.48 -39.88
N GLU A 277 36.21 -7.62 -39.10
CA GLU A 277 35.23 -6.55 -38.89
C GLU A 277 35.89 -5.35 -38.15
N MET A 278 36.77 -5.60 -37.16
CA MET A 278 37.58 -4.56 -36.51
C MET A 278 38.65 -3.94 -37.42
N GLU A 279 39.29 -4.72 -38.31
CA GLU A 279 40.27 -4.20 -39.28
C GLU A 279 39.60 -3.22 -40.25
N GLN A 280 38.44 -3.58 -40.79
CA GLN A 280 37.66 -2.72 -41.68
C GLN A 280 37.18 -1.44 -40.98
N GLU A 281 36.80 -1.52 -39.70
CA GLU A 281 36.49 -0.35 -38.86
C GLU A 281 37.72 0.54 -38.62
N ALA A 282 38.88 -0.03 -38.27
CA ALA A 282 40.12 0.72 -38.08
C ALA A 282 40.61 1.40 -39.38
N LEU A 283 40.52 0.72 -40.52
CA LEU A 283 40.84 1.27 -41.84
C LEU A 283 39.86 2.36 -42.26
N ARG A 284 38.57 2.22 -41.94
CA ARG A 284 37.55 3.28 -42.14
C ARG A 284 37.89 4.51 -41.30
N LEU A 285 38.17 4.33 -40.00
CA LEU A 285 38.57 5.41 -39.09
C LEU A 285 39.87 6.09 -39.56
N HIS A 286 40.83 5.35 -40.12
CA HIS A 286 42.07 5.93 -40.69
C HIS A 286 41.82 6.76 -41.98
N GLN A 287 40.77 6.46 -42.74
CA GLN A 287 40.34 7.29 -43.88
C GLN A 287 39.56 8.54 -43.40
N GLU A 288 38.64 8.36 -42.44
CA GLU A 288 37.90 9.45 -41.81
C GLU A 288 38.83 10.44 -41.10
N SER A 289 39.91 9.95 -40.46
CA SER A 289 41.01 10.74 -39.90
C SER A 289 41.60 11.73 -40.91
N LYS A 290 41.91 11.27 -42.13
CA LYS A 290 42.53 12.11 -43.16
C LYS A 290 41.57 13.18 -43.66
N LEU A 291 40.31 12.82 -43.86
CA LEU A 291 39.25 13.77 -44.26
C LEU A 291 38.97 14.80 -43.14
N LEU A 292 38.94 14.37 -41.88
CA LEU A 292 38.74 15.24 -40.73
C LEU A 292 39.94 16.17 -40.51
N ARG A 293 41.16 15.67 -40.69
CA ARG A 293 42.40 16.45 -40.71
C ARG A 293 42.37 17.53 -41.79
N GLU A 294 42.00 17.18 -43.02
CA GLU A 294 41.85 18.14 -44.13
C GLU A 294 40.81 19.22 -43.82
N ARG A 295 39.64 18.85 -43.26
CA ARG A 295 38.62 19.80 -42.82
C ARG A 295 39.16 20.76 -41.74
N LEU A 296 39.83 20.23 -40.71
CA LEU A 296 40.42 21.00 -39.62
C LEU A 296 41.52 21.96 -40.14
N ASP A 297 42.37 21.53 -41.07
CA ASP A 297 43.45 22.35 -41.63
C ASP A 297 42.97 23.34 -42.72
N ALA A 298 41.86 23.05 -43.41
CA ALA A 298 41.19 24.01 -44.30
C ALA A 298 40.45 25.14 -43.55
N GLN A 299 39.93 24.87 -42.35
CA GLN A 299 39.09 25.80 -41.60
C GLN A 299 39.88 27.00 -41.03
N LYS A 300 39.68 28.19 -41.62
CA LYS A 300 40.42 29.42 -41.29
C LYS A 300 39.56 30.41 -40.51
N VAL A 301 39.86 30.60 -39.21
CA VAL A 301 39.20 31.61 -38.36
C VAL A 301 39.67 33.02 -38.73
N ALA A 302 38.93 33.67 -39.62
CA ALA A 302 39.13 35.07 -40.00
C ALA A 302 38.93 36.03 -38.82
N PHE A 303 39.55 37.21 -38.88
CA PHE A 303 39.48 38.21 -37.79
C PHE A 303 38.06 38.77 -37.57
N PHE A 304 37.24 38.81 -38.63
CA PHE A 304 35.81 39.16 -38.59
C PHE A 304 34.93 37.91 -38.77
N ALA A 305 35.15 36.91 -37.92
CA ALA A 305 34.40 35.65 -37.90
C ALA A 305 32.89 35.87 -37.67
N ALA A 306 32.07 35.44 -38.64
CA ALA A 306 30.61 35.46 -38.53
C ALA A 306 30.08 34.22 -37.77
N ALA A 307 28.85 34.26 -37.27
CA ALA A 307 28.24 33.15 -36.51
C ALA A 307 28.30 31.78 -37.23
N LYS A 308 28.24 31.75 -38.57
CA LYS A 308 28.42 30.53 -39.38
C LYS A 308 29.77 29.83 -39.15
N THR A 309 30.83 30.59 -38.81
CA THR A 309 32.14 30.03 -38.46
C THR A 309 32.23 29.54 -37.02
N GLU A 310 31.38 30.00 -36.10
CA GLU A 310 31.24 29.39 -34.78
C GLU A 310 30.56 28.02 -34.87
N ALA A 311 29.45 27.94 -35.63
CA ALA A 311 28.76 26.68 -35.88
C ALA A 311 29.72 25.62 -36.44
N ALA A 312 30.40 25.93 -37.54
CA ALA A 312 31.34 25.00 -38.18
C ALA A 312 32.55 24.61 -37.31
N VAL A 313 32.98 25.45 -36.35
CA VAL A 313 34.05 25.07 -35.39
C VAL A 313 33.52 24.16 -34.28
N LYS A 314 32.26 24.34 -33.85
CA LYS A 314 31.61 23.43 -32.89
C LYS A 314 31.25 22.08 -33.52
N GLU A 315 30.81 22.10 -34.76
CA GLU A 315 30.57 20.92 -35.60
C GLU A 315 31.85 20.09 -35.74
N LEU A 316 32.97 20.70 -36.15
CA LEU A 316 34.27 20.02 -36.20
C LEU A 316 34.79 19.51 -34.84
N LEU A 317 34.43 20.16 -33.72
CA LEU A 317 34.78 19.68 -32.38
C LEU A 317 33.93 18.45 -31.99
N ALA A 318 32.67 18.39 -32.44
CA ALA A 318 31.81 17.24 -32.25
C ALA A 318 32.23 16.06 -33.15
N ASP A 319 32.54 16.31 -34.43
CA ASP A 319 33.13 15.32 -35.35
C ASP A 319 34.37 14.66 -34.72
N VAL A 320 35.30 15.47 -34.17
CA VAL A 320 36.51 14.98 -33.49
C VAL A 320 36.21 14.17 -32.24
N GLN A 321 35.15 14.50 -31.48
CA GLN A 321 34.78 13.72 -30.30
C GLN A 321 34.17 12.36 -30.69
N ILE A 322 33.23 12.34 -31.64
CA ILE A 322 32.60 11.10 -32.15
C ILE A 322 33.68 10.16 -32.73
N TYR A 323 34.61 10.71 -33.50
CA TYR A 323 35.79 10.00 -34.02
C TYR A 323 36.67 9.45 -32.90
N ALA A 324 36.96 10.23 -31.85
CA ALA A 324 37.75 9.76 -30.70
C ALA A 324 37.05 8.64 -29.91
N ASP A 325 35.74 8.75 -29.71
CA ASP A 325 34.94 7.76 -28.98
C ASP A 325 34.88 6.43 -29.75
N ALA A 326 34.73 6.47 -31.07
CA ALA A 326 34.78 5.29 -31.94
C ALA A 326 36.15 4.58 -31.93
N ILE A 327 37.24 5.35 -31.86
CA ILE A 327 38.61 4.81 -31.74
C ILE A 327 38.79 4.11 -30.39
N ALA A 328 38.34 4.74 -29.29
CA ALA A 328 38.39 4.13 -27.96
C ALA A 328 37.58 2.84 -27.89
N GLN A 329 36.40 2.80 -28.54
CA GLN A 329 35.58 1.58 -28.64
C GLN A 329 36.28 0.47 -29.44
N THR A 330 36.87 0.80 -30.58
CA THR A 330 37.60 -0.16 -31.45
C THR A 330 38.82 -0.71 -30.71
N GLN A 331 39.58 0.16 -30.04
CA GLN A 331 40.75 -0.23 -29.23
C GLN A 331 40.34 -1.12 -28.05
N SER A 332 39.23 -0.81 -27.36
CA SER A 332 38.71 -1.63 -26.26
C SER A 332 38.42 -3.07 -26.72
N ARG A 333 37.69 -3.22 -27.84
CA ARG A 333 37.40 -4.54 -28.44
C ARG A 333 38.67 -5.30 -28.82
N MET A 334 39.65 -4.63 -29.42
CA MET A 334 40.97 -5.20 -29.74
C MET A 334 41.67 -5.72 -28.47
N THR A 335 41.76 -4.91 -27.41
CA THR A 335 42.41 -5.32 -26.15
C THR A 335 41.64 -6.41 -25.40
N GLU A 336 40.32 -6.50 -25.57
CA GLU A 336 39.49 -7.59 -25.06
C GLU A 336 39.74 -8.89 -25.84
N MET A 337 39.91 -8.81 -27.16
CA MET A 337 40.27 -9.93 -28.02
C MET A 337 41.68 -10.48 -27.70
N GLU A 338 42.65 -9.60 -27.46
CA GLU A 338 44.02 -9.91 -26.98
C GLU A 338 44.07 -10.41 -25.52
N ARG A 339 43.00 -10.22 -24.75
CA ARG A 339 42.83 -10.78 -23.40
C ARG A 339 42.22 -12.18 -23.50
N LEU A 340 41.15 -12.32 -24.28
CA LEU A 340 40.44 -13.58 -24.53
C LEU A 340 41.39 -14.68 -25.05
N SER A 341 42.26 -14.36 -26.01
CA SER A 341 43.22 -15.35 -26.56
C SER A 341 44.20 -15.92 -25.54
N ARG A 342 44.46 -15.22 -24.43
CA ARG A 342 45.30 -15.70 -23.32
C ARG A 342 44.48 -16.46 -22.29
N GLU A 343 43.33 -15.90 -21.87
CA GLU A 343 42.45 -16.53 -20.89
C GLU A 343 41.89 -17.88 -21.39
N VAL A 344 41.62 -18.01 -22.69
CA VAL A 344 41.15 -19.26 -23.30
C VAL A 344 42.24 -20.34 -23.33
N ARG A 345 43.49 -19.98 -23.65
CA ARG A 345 44.62 -20.93 -23.60
C ARG A 345 44.92 -21.36 -22.17
N GLU A 346 44.85 -20.43 -21.21
CA GLU A 346 44.96 -20.74 -19.78
C GLU A 346 43.83 -21.64 -19.29
N ALA A 347 42.58 -21.40 -19.72
CA ALA A 347 41.44 -22.28 -19.42
C ALA A 347 41.60 -23.68 -20.03
N VAL A 348 42.08 -23.79 -21.28
CA VAL A 348 42.33 -25.08 -21.96
C VAL A 348 43.46 -25.87 -21.29
N GLU A 349 44.57 -25.24 -20.89
CA GLU A 349 45.62 -25.92 -20.11
C GLU A 349 45.12 -26.34 -18.72
N ASN A 350 44.42 -25.46 -17.99
CA ASN A 350 43.79 -25.82 -16.72
C ASN A 350 42.78 -26.98 -16.88
N ALA A 351 42.06 -27.04 -17.99
CA ALA A 351 41.17 -28.15 -18.33
C ALA A 351 41.94 -29.45 -18.60
N LYS A 352 43.11 -29.41 -19.26
CA LYS A 352 43.99 -30.59 -19.42
C LYS A 352 44.50 -31.11 -18.08
N GLU A 353 44.95 -30.22 -17.19
CA GLU A 353 45.37 -30.64 -15.84
C GLU A 353 44.21 -31.28 -15.06
N ARG A 354 43.05 -30.62 -14.99
CA ARG A 354 41.83 -31.16 -14.36
C ARG A 354 41.39 -32.49 -14.97
N ALA A 355 41.52 -32.66 -16.29
CA ALA A 355 41.19 -33.91 -16.95
C ALA A 355 42.03 -35.07 -16.42
N THR A 356 43.36 -34.90 -16.34
CA THR A 356 44.25 -35.95 -15.80
C THR A 356 43.97 -36.24 -14.33
N GLN A 357 43.58 -35.23 -13.54
CA GLN A 357 43.17 -35.41 -12.16
C GLN A 357 41.88 -36.25 -12.07
N ILE A 358 40.84 -35.91 -12.82
CA ILE A 358 39.54 -36.61 -12.80
C ILE A 358 39.68 -38.05 -13.33
N ASP A 359 40.42 -38.26 -14.42
CA ASP A 359 40.74 -39.60 -14.93
C ASP A 359 41.41 -40.47 -13.86
N SER A 360 42.43 -39.92 -13.17
CA SER A 360 43.11 -40.63 -12.07
C SER A 360 42.20 -40.93 -10.88
N GLN A 361 41.17 -40.10 -10.63
CA GLN A 361 40.18 -40.34 -9.57
C GLN A 361 39.16 -41.41 -9.97
N ILE A 362 38.74 -41.44 -11.24
CA ILE A 362 37.86 -42.49 -11.79
C ILE A 362 38.58 -43.85 -11.80
N GLU A 363 39.83 -43.90 -12.24
CA GLU A 363 40.64 -45.13 -12.23
C GLU A 363 41.00 -45.59 -10.80
N ALA A 364 41.27 -44.66 -9.88
CA ALA A 364 41.43 -44.99 -8.47
C ALA A 364 40.13 -45.61 -7.89
N LEU A 365 38.97 -45.00 -8.16
CA LEU A 365 37.67 -45.51 -7.71
C LEU A 365 37.36 -46.89 -8.32
N ALA A 366 37.67 -47.10 -9.61
CA ALA A 366 37.54 -48.40 -10.27
C ALA A 366 38.46 -49.45 -9.64
N GLY A 367 39.71 -49.08 -9.32
CA GLY A 367 40.68 -49.96 -8.65
C GLY A 367 40.30 -50.32 -7.20
N GLU A 368 39.83 -49.33 -6.42
CA GLU A 368 39.38 -49.49 -5.03
C GLU A 368 38.15 -50.40 -4.89
N THR A 369 37.29 -50.43 -5.91
CA THR A 369 35.99 -51.15 -5.89
C THR A 369 35.94 -52.39 -6.78
N SER A 370 36.83 -52.50 -7.76
CA SER A 370 36.72 -53.41 -8.92
C SER A 370 35.48 -53.17 -9.79
N PHE A 371 34.91 -51.96 -9.79
CA PHE A 371 33.71 -51.62 -10.57
C PHE A 371 34.04 -51.17 -12.00
N SER A 372 33.05 -51.29 -12.88
CA SER A 372 33.23 -51.07 -14.33
C SER A 372 33.24 -49.58 -14.71
N LEU A 373 32.42 -48.78 -14.02
CA LEU A 373 32.27 -47.33 -14.20
C LEU A 373 32.10 -46.90 -15.68
N VAL A 374 31.50 -47.77 -16.50
CA VAL A 374 31.38 -47.63 -17.96
C VAL A 374 30.74 -46.30 -18.37
N VAL A 375 29.73 -45.84 -17.62
CA VAL A 375 29.04 -44.58 -17.91
C VAL A 375 29.97 -43.40 -17.67
N MET A 376 30.59 -43.35 -16.48
CA MET A 376 31.48 -42.23 -16.10
C MET A 376 32.75 -42.19 -16.95
N ARG A 377 33.29 -43.34 -17.36
CA ARG A 377 34.39 -43.44 -18.35
C ARG A 377 33.97 -42.97 -19.75
N ARG A 378 32.77 -43.34 -20.22
CA ARG A 378 32.21 -42.86 -21.50
C ARG A 378 31.98 -41.35 -21.48
N ASP A 379 31.47 -40.82 -20.37
CA ASP A 379 31.17 -39.40 -20.23
C ASP A 379 32.47 -38.59 -20.15
N MET A 380 33.48 -39.10 -19.44
CA MET A 380 34.85 -38.58 -19.46
C MET A 380 35.47 -38.61 -20.88
N GLU A 381 35.31 -39.70 -21.64
CA GLU A 381 35.77 -39.79 -23.04
C GLU A 381 35.05 -38.76 -23.94
N GLN A 382 33.77 -38.49 -23.70
CA GLN A 382 33.01 -37.46 -24.41
C GLN A 382 33.55 -36.06 -24.09
N THR A 383 33.71 -35.70 -22.82
CA THR A 383 34.29 -34.40 -22.40
C THR A 383 35.71 -34.23 -22.92
N MET A 384 36.55 -35.27 -22.88
CA MET A 384 37.88 -35.27 -23.50
C MET A 384 37.83 -35.04 -25.03
N SER A 385 36.79 -35.52 -25.71
CA SER A 385 36.56 -35.22 -27.14
C SER A 385 36.10 -33.78 -27.42
N VAL A 386 35.59 -33.07 -26.41
CA VAL A 386 35.26 -31.63 -26.48
C VAL A 386 36.50 -30.80 -26.15
N LEU A 387 37.24 -31.15 -25.10
CA LEU A 387 38.52 -30.52 -24.74
C LEU A 387 39.51 -30.58 -25.91
N LYS A 388 39.63 -31.73 -26.58
CA LYS A 388 40.47 -31.88 -27.77
C LYS A 388 40.06 -31.01 -28.96
N LYS A 389 38.82 -30.49 -29.00
CA LYS A 389 38.39 -29.50 -30.01
C LYS A 389 38.75 -28.08 -29.57
N ALA A 390 38.61 -27.76 -28.28
CA ALA A 390 39.08 -26.49 -27.73
C ALA A 390 40.61 -26.33 -27.94
N ASP A 391 41.38 -27.38 -27.64
CA ASP A 391 42.84 -27.56 -27.90
C ASP A 391 43.25 -27.58 -29.39
N GLN A 392 42.28 -27.52 -30.31
CA GLN A 392 42.54 -27.36 -31.75
C GLN A 392 42.11 -25.99 -32.27
N LEU A 393 41.56 -25.15 -31.39
CA LEU A 393 40.94 -23.87 -31.72
C LEU A 393 41.48 -22.72 -30.86
N ASP A 394 42.03 -22.95 -29.67
CA ASP A 394 42.63 -21.91 -28.82
C ASP A 394 43.87 -21.23 -29.45
N GLU A 395 44.59 -21.92 -30.34
CA GLU A 395 45.63 -21.32 -31.18
C GLU A 395 45.06 -20.35 -32.24
N PHE A 396 43.88 -20.62 -32.84
CA PHE A 396 43.44 -19.99 -34.11
C PHE A 396 42.04 -19.33 -34.11
N ASP A 397 41.08 -19.83 -33.34
CA ASP A 397 39.68 -19.37 -33.20
C ASP A 397 39.25 -19.46 -31.73
N TYR A 398 39.91 -18.67 -30.89
CA TYR A 398 39.70 -18.67 -29.44
C TYR A 398 38.31 -18.19 -29.00
N VAL A 399 37.51 -17.54 -29.87
CA VAL A 399 36.09 -17.27 -29.58
C VAL A 399 35.31 -18.58 -29.54
N GLN A 400 35.49 -19.46 -30.53
CA GLN A 400 34.86 -20.79 -30.50
C GLN A 400 35.43 -21.68 -29.38
N ALA A 401 36.75 -21.60 -29.13
CA ALA A 401 37.37 -22.37 -28.06
C ALA A 401 36.92 -21.94 -26.64
N GLU A 402 36.58 -20.65 -26.41
CA GLU A 402 36.06 -20.19 -25.11
C GLU A 402 34.76 -20.93 -24.72
N GLY A 403 33.82 -21.05 -25.66
CA GLY A 403 32.55 -21.75 -25.42
C GLY A 403 32.75 -23.25 -25.12
N LEU A 404 33.67 -23.89 -25.84
CA LEU A 404 34.02 -25.30 -25.63
C LEU A 404 34.77 -25.52 -24.30
N ALA A 405 35.67 -24.61 -23.91
CA ALA A 405 36.41 -24.67 -22.64
C ALA A 405 35.47 -24.49 -21.44
N LYS A 406 34.49 -23.58 -21.53
CA LYS A 406 33.43 -23.41 -20.50
C LYS A 406 32.60 -24.69 -20.35
N GLN A 407 32.10 -25.26 -21.46
CA GLN A 407 31.37 -26.53 -21.45
C GLN A 407 32.20 -27.65 -20.78
N VAL A 408 33.48 -27.76 -21.13
CA VAL A 408 34.40 -28.77 -20.56
C VAL A 408 34.60 -28.58 -19.05
N HIS A 409 34.71 -27.34 -18.56
CA HIS A 409 34.78 -27.09 -17.13
C HIS A 409 33.49 -27.47 -16.39
N GLU A 410 32.32 -27.15 -16.94
CA GLU A 410 31.01 -27.54 -16.37
C GLU A 410 30.84 -29.07 -16.34
N GLU A 411 31.23 -29.76 -17.42
CA GLU A 411 31.24 -31.23 -17.49
C GLU A 411 32.24 -31.86 -16.49
N PHE A 412 33.42 -31.28 -16.30
CA PHE A 412 34.39 -31.72 -15.30
C PHE A 412 33.95 -31.45 -13.85
N ASP A 413 33.27 -30.35 -13.57
CA ASP A 413 32.63 -30.11 -12.27
C ASP A 413 31.56 -31.17 -11.99
N GLY A 414 30.74 -31.49 -12.98
CA GLY A 414 29.74 -32.57 -12.92
C GLY A 414 30.36 -33.96 -12.69
N LEU A 415 31.44 -34.30 -13.40
CA LEU A 415 32.16 -35.57 -13.25
C LEU A 415 32.84 -35.68 -11.88
N GLN A 416 33.44 -34.60 -11.37
CA GLN A 416 34.05 -34.60 -10.03
C GLN A 416 33.00 -34.83 -8.94
N LEU A 417 31.86 -34.12 -9.00
CA LEU A 417 30.73 -34.34 -8.08
C LEU A 417 30.15 -35.76 -8.20
N ALA A 418 30.15 -36.35 -9.39
CA ALA A 418 29.73 -37.74 -9.60
C ALA A 418 30.66 -38.76 -8.93
N VAL A 419 31.99 -38.55 -8.97
CA VAL A 419 32.99 -39.38 -8.26
C VAL A 419 32.80 -39.27 -6.74
N GLU A 420 32.62 -38.05 -6.21
CA GLU A 420 32.44 -37.79 -4.78
C GLU A 420 31.13 -38.41 -4.26
N GLU A 421 30.02 -38.25 -4.98
CA GLU A 421 28.73 -38.87 -4.64
C GLU A 421 28.77 -40.40 -4.74
N LEU A 422 29.42 -40.97 -5.76
CA LEU A 422 29.54 -42.43 -5.84
C LEU A 422 30.36 -43.01 -4.69
N ARG A 423 31.43 -42.34 -4.24
CA ARG A 423 32.18 -42.73 -3.03
C ARG A 423 31.28 -42.77 -1.79
N ARG A 424 30.46 -41.73 -1.57
CA ARG A 424 29.45 -41.70 -0.50
C ARG A 424 28.47 -42.87 -0.60
N GLN A 425 27.97 -43.17 -1.81
CA GLN A 425 27.02 -44.26 -2.03
C GLN A 425 27.64 -45.66 -1.87
N ILE A 426 28.94 -45.84 -2.18
CA ILE A 426 29.68 -47.09 -1.96
C ILE A 426 29.81 -47.41 -0.46
N GLU A 427 29.98 -46.40 0.38
CA GLU A 427 29.98 -46.56 1.84
C GLU A 427 28.57 -46.89 2.35
N LEU A 428 27.56 -46.11 1.94
CA LEU A 428 26.16 -46.32 2.34
C LEU A 428 25.62 -47.70 1.93
N LEU A 429 25.95 -48.18 0.73
CA LEU A 429 25.58 -49.52 0.22
C LEU A 429 25.96 -50.66 1.18
N ARG A 430 27.05 -50.51 1.95
CA ARG A 430 27.51 -51.49 2.94
C ARG A 430 26.68 -51.44 4.23
N THR A 431 26.00 -50.33 4.51
CA THR A 431 25.23 -50.09 5.74
C THR A 431 23.72 -50.32 5.58
N TYR A 432 23.16 -50.20 4.37
CA TYR A 432 21.71 -50.33 4.15
C TYR A 432 21.13 -51.67 4.63
N LEU A 433 21.73 -52.80 4.26
CA LEU A 433 21.21 -54.11 4.65
C LEU A 433 21.25 -54.35 6.18
N PRO A 434 22.33 -53.98 6.92
CA PRO A 434 22.30 -53.90 8.38
C PRO A 434 21.21 -52.97 8.93
N ARG A 435 21.10 -51.73 8.43
CA ARG A 435 20.14 -50.73 8.94
C ARG A 435 18.68 -51.12 8.71
N ILE A 436 18.35 -51.76 7.59
CA ILE A 436 17.01 -52.32 7.34
C ILE A 436 16.66 -53.41 8.35
N LYS A 437 17.62 -54.26 8.73
CA LYS A 437 17.40 -55.35 9.69
C LYS A 437 17.30 -54.84 11.13
N GLU A 438 18.16 -53.91 11.50
CA GLU A 438 18.07 -53.18 12.77
C GLU A 438 16.70 -52.47 12.90
N ARG A 439 16.26 -51.79 11.84
CA ARG A 439 14.92 -51.18 11.76
C ARG A 439 13.79 -52.21 11.82
N GLU A 440 13.92 -53.35 11.14
CA GLU A 440 12.93 -54.43 11.20
C GLU A 440 12.82 -55.00 12.62
N GLU A 441 13.94 -55.22 13.32
CA GLU A 441 13.96 -55.68 14.71
C GLU A 441 13.38 -54.64 15.67
N GLU A 442 13.70 -53.36 15.52
CA GLU A 442 13.09 -52.26 16.29
C GLU A 442 11.57 -52.23 16.09
N LEU A 443 11.09 -52.22 14.83
CA LEU A 443 9.66 -52.18 14.55
C LEU A 443 8.93 -53.44 15.01
N ARG A 444 9.55 -54.64 14.92
CA ARG A 444 9.00 -55.87 15.51
C ARG A 444 8.86 -55.79 17.03
N LEU A 445 9.82 -55.17 17.73
CA LEU A 445 9.74 -54.95 19.18
C LEU A 445 8.62 -53.96 19.53
N ILE A 446 8.44 -52.88 18.76
CA ILE A 446 7.36 -51.91 18.96
C ILE A 446 6.00 -52.56 18.67
N VAL A 447 5.83 -53.18 17.49
CA VAL A 447 4.61 -53.90 17.08
C VAL A 447 4.22 -54.98 18.09
N GLY A 448 5.19 -55.74 18.61
CA GLY A 448 4.95 -56.76 19.64
C GLY A 448 4.59 -56.19 21.02
N ARG A 449 5.18 -55.05 21.41
CA ARG A 449 4.86 -54.35 22.68
C ARG A 449 3.47 -53.71 22.64
N GLU A 450 3.14 -53.07 21.52
CA GLU A 450 1.88 -52.35 21.28
C GLU A 450 0.74 -53.24 20.74
N GLN A 451 1.05 -54.52 20.47
CA GLN A 451 0.15 -55.58 19.98
C GLN A 451 -0.56 -55.26 18.65
N LEU A 452 0.14 -54.58 17.73
CA LEU A 452 -0.43 -54.08 16.47
C LEU A 452 -0.65 -55.22 15.45
N LEU A 453 -1.86 -55.31 14.88
CA LEU A 453 -2.24 -56.28 13.84
C LEU A 453 -1.87 -55.83 12.41
N LEU A 454 -1.35 -54.61 12.23
CA LEU A 454 -0.87 -54.08 10.94
C LEU A 454 -1.92 -54.11 9.81
N VAL A 455 -3.19 -53.83 10.15
CA VAL A 455 -4.32 -53.84 9.22
C VAL A 455 -4.32 -52.62 8.29
N ASP A 456 -3.94 -51.44 8.80
CA ASP A 456 -3.98 -50.18 8.05
C ASP A 456 -2.72 -49.97 7.17
N ALA A 457 -1.58 -50.60 7.52
CA ALA A 457 -0.32 -50.56 6.77
C ALA A 457 0.59 -51.75 7.13
N ASP A 458 1.34 -52.31 6.16
CA ASP A 458 2.42 -53.27 6.39
C ASP A 458 3.80 -52.57 6.31
N PRO A 459 4.37 -52.08 7.44
CA PRO A 459 5.71 -51.49 7.47
C PRO A 459 6.81 -52.48 7.06
N PHE A 460 6.57 -53.78 7.20
CA PHE A 460 7.52 -54.79 6.74
C PHE A 460 7.47 -54.97 5.21
N ALA A 461 6.36 -54.62 4.54
CA ALA A 461 6.33 -54.52 3.08
C ALA A 461 7.17 -53.34 2.59
N MET A 462 7.10 -52.19 3.28
CA MET A 462 7.92 -51.02 2.99
C MET A 462 9.42 -51.35 3.11
N LEU A 463 9.84 -51.97 4.23
CA LEU A 463 11.22 -52.42 4.42
C LEU A 463 11.67 -53.48 3.39
N ARG A 464 10.81 -54.44 3.02
CA ARG A 464 11.11 -55.41 1.94
C ARG A 464 11.24 -54.72 0.57
N SER A 465 10.49 -53.65 0.32
CA SER A 465 10.63 -52.85 -0.91
C SER A 465 11.94 -52.04 -0.93
N ALA A 466 12.37 -51.51 0.22
CA ALA A 466 13.67 -50.86 0.36
C ALA A 466 14.83 -51.86 0.18
N GLU A 467 14.73 -53.07 0.74
CA GLU A 467 15.72 -54.14 0.51
C GLU A 467 15.80 -54.54 -0.97
N ALA A 468 14.67 -54.55 -1.69
CA ALA A 468 14.59 -54.89 -3.11
C ALA A 468 15.23 -53.85 -4.06
N GLU A 469 15.43 -52.59 -3.64
CA GLU A 469 16.17 -51.59 -4.42
C GLU A 469 17.69 -51.68 -4.21
N ILE A 470 18.21 -52.39 -3.18
CA ILE A 470 19.66 -52.53 -2.94
C ILE A 470 20.42 -53.16 -4.13
N PRO A 471 19.94 -54.23 -4.80
CA PRO A 471 20.59 -54.77 -6.00
C PRO A 471 20.63 -53.75 -7.16
N ARG A 472 19.60 -52.90 -7.29
CA ARG A 472 19.53 -51.86 -8.31
C ARG A 472 20.51 -50.72 -8.01
N LEU A 473 20.56 -50.25 -6.76
CA LEU A 473 21.55 -49.28 -6.29
C LEU A 473 22.97 -49.79 -6.58
N ARG A 474 23.24 -51.06 -6.26
CA ARG A 474 24.51 -51.73 -6.59
C ARG A 474 24.84 -51.63 -8.08
N THR A 475 23.95 -52.04 -8.99
CA THR A 475 24.21 -52.00 -10.43
C THR A 475 24.47 -50.56 -10.92
N LEU A 476 23.68 -49.59 -10.46
CA LEU A 476 23.88 -48.18 -10.82
C LEU A 476 25.25 -47.64 -10.36
N ILE A 477 25.74 -48.08 -9.20
CA ILE A 477 27.10 -47.74 -8.72
C ILE A 477 28.17 -48.49 -9.55
N GLU A 478 27.96 -49.78 -9.84
CA GLU A 478 28.89 -50.62 -10.61
C GLU A 478 29.06 -50.13 -12.07
N GLU A 479 28.04 -49.48 -12.63
CA GLU A 479 28.01 -48.83 -13.95
C GLU A 479 28.52 -47.37 -13.94
N GLY A 480 28.51 -46.69 -12.77
CA GLY A 480 28.92 -45.30 -12.61
C GLY A 480 27.80 -44.25 -12.75
N HIS A 481 26.53 -44.64 -12.64
CA HIS A 481 25.36 -43.76 -12.73
C HIS A 481 25.11 -42.95 -11.43
N ALA A 482 26.01 -42.03 -11.07
CA ALA A 482 25.98 -41.29 -9.79
C ALA A 482 24.62 -40.70 -9.40
N LYS A 483 23.97 -39.93 -10.29
CA LYS A 483 22.66 -39.31 -10.01
C LYS A 483 21.56 -40.34 -9.76
N ALA A 484 21.45 -41.36 -10.60
CA ALA A 484 20.41 -42.38 -10.45
C ALA A 484 20.69 -43.31 -9.24
N ALA A 485 21.97 -43.52 -8.89
CA ALA A 485 22.36 -44.19 -7.66
C ALA A 485 21.89 -43.38 -6.44
N ARG A 486 22.11 -42.06 -6.42
CA ARG A 486 21.57 -41.17 -5.37
C ARG A 486 20.05 -41.27 -5.25
N GLU A 487 19.32 -41.10 -6.36
CA GLU A 487 17.86 -41.22 -6.38
C GLU A 487 17.36 -42.61 -5.90
N CYS A 488 18.16 -43.66 -6.10
CA CYS A 488 17.87 -45.01 -5.62
C CYS A 488 18.15 -45.17 -4.12
N ALA A 489 19.20 -44.55 -3.60
CA ALA A 489 19.53 -44.52 -2.18
C ALA A 489 18.53 -43.68 -1.38
N ASP A 490 18.13 -42.53 -1.91
CA ASP A 490 17.12 -41.65 -1.31
C ASP A 490 15.75 -42.38 -1.21
N ARG A 491 15.38 -43.22 -2.20
CA ARG A 491 14.20 -44.12 -2.11
C ARG A 491 14.34 -45.19 -1.02
N ILE A 492 15.55 -45.71 -0.78
CA ILE A 492 15.79 -46.68 0.29
C ILE A 492 15.60 -46.01 1.65
N GLU A 493 16.24 -44.86 1.89
CA GLU A 493 16.09 -44.10 3.15
C GLU A 493 14.62 -43.74 3.44
N ASN A 494 13.89 -43.24 2.42
CA ASN A 494 12.46 -42.96 2.55
C ASN A 494 11.67 -44.21 2.96
N GLY A 495 11.97 -45.38 2.38
CA GLY A 495 11.31 -46.64 2.76
C GLY A 495 11.60 -47.12 4.20
N LEU A 496 12.74 -46.76 4.80
CA LEU A 496 13.00 -46.98 6.23
C LEU A 496 12.19 -46.00 7.11
N GLN A 497 12.04 -44.76 6.65
CA GLN A 497 11.31 -43.70 7.36
C GLN A 497 9.79 -43.94 7.31
N GLU A 498 9.22 -44.18 6.13
CA GLU A 498 7.81 -44.53 5.91
C GLU A 498 7.38 -45.75 6.77
N ALA A 499 8.23 -46.77 6.86
CA ALA A 499 7.97 -47.94 7.72
C ALA A 499 7.93 -47.58 9.22
N SER A 500 8.73 -46.61 9.65
CA SER A 500 8.74 -46.11 11.04
C SER A 500 7.50 -45.27 11.33
N ASP A 501 7.18 -44.35 10.42
CA ASP A 501 6.06 -43.42 10.56
C ASP A 501 4.73 -44.15 10.49
N ALA A 502 4.57 -45.17 9.63
CA ALA A 502 3.37 -46.01 9.59
C ALA A 502 3.05 -46.63 10.97
N VAL A 503 4.05 -47.11 11.70
CA VAL A 503 3.87 -47.65 13.07
C VAL A 503 3.55 -46.54 14.06
N ALA A 504 4.23 -45.40 13.99
CA ALA A 504 3.98 -44.25 14.87
C ALA A 504 2.55 -43.68 14.68
N THR A 505 2.10 -43.52 13.45
CA THR A 505 0.76 -43.07 13.07
C THR A 505 -0.32 -44.05 13.56
N MET A 506 -0.11 -45.37 13.44
CA MET A 506 -1.06 -46.35 14.00
C MET A 506 -1.21 -46.21 15.52
N ILE A 507 -0.11 -45.99 16.26
CA ILE A 507 -0.13 -45.76 17.71
C ILE A 507 -0.85 -44.44 18.04
N GLN A 508 -0.54 -43.35 17.33
CA GLN A 508 -1.18 -42.04 17.49
C GLN A 508 -2.70 -42.12 17.25
N HIS A 509 -3.12 -42.79 16.17
CA HIS A 509 -4.54 -42.99 15.84
C HIS A 509 -5.27 -43.81 16.92
N ARG A 510 -4.66 -44.89 17.42
CA ARG A 510 -5.17 -45.70 18.53
C ARG A 510 -5.36 -44.85 19.79
N ASP A 511 -4.35 -44.08 20.18
CA ASP A 511 -4.33 -43.37 21.45
C ASP A 511 -5.25 -42.14 21.44
N PHE A 512 -5.32 -41.40 20.32
CA PHE A 512 -6.31 -40.34 20.10
C PHE A 512 -7.75 -40.86 20.17
N SER A 513 -8.02 -42.00 19.50
CA SER A 513 -9.33 -42.63 19.51
C SER A 513 -9.71 -43.15 20.90
N SER A 514 -8.77 -43.77 21.60
CA SER A 514 -8.91 -44.23 22.99
C SER A 514 -9.23 -43.06 23.95
N ASN A 515 -8.57 -41.91 23.76
CA ASN A 515 -8.84 -40.71 24.56
C ASN A 515 -10.22 -40.10 24.22
N THR A 516 -10.58 -40.02 22.94
CA THR A 516 -11.90 -39.54 22.53
C THR A 516 -13.02 -40.44 23.07
N VAL A 517 -12.85 -41.76 23.09
CA VAL A 517 -13.77 -42.70 23.76
C VAL A 517 -13.94 -42.38 25.25
N LYS A 518 -12.87 -42.01 25.97
CA LYS A 518 -12.94 -41.59 27.39
C LYS A 518 -13.72 -40.28 27.55
N GLU A 519 -13.45 -39.28 26.71
CA GLU A 519 -14.14 -37.98 26.75
C GLU A 519 -15.64 -38.10 26.44
N VAL A 520 -16.01 -38.88 25.43
CA VAL A 520 -17.42 -39.14 25.09
C VAL A 520 -18.11 -39.88 26.24
N ASN A 521 -17.48 -40.90 26.85
CA ASN A 521 -18.01 -41.56 28.04
C ASN A 521 -18.23 -40.58 29.22
N GLN A 522 -17.28 -39.67 29.46
CA GLN A 522 -17.42 -38.66 30.51
C GLN A 522 -18.60 -37.73 30.23
N LEU A 523 -18.69 -37.17 29.02
CA LEU A 523 -19.79 -36.25 28.68
C LEU A 523 -21.15 -36.96 28.74
N LEU A 524 -21.25 -38.20 28.26
CA LEU A 524 -22.46 -39.03 28.38
C LEU A 524 -22.84 -39.36 29.83
N THR A 525 -21.86 -39.36 30.75
CA THR A 525 -22.12 -39.47 32.19
C THR A 525 -22.61 -38.14 32.79
N GLU A 526 -21.96 -37.01 32.45
CA GLU A 526 -22.41 -35.66 32.83
C GLU A 526 -23.84 -35.34 32.35
N PHE A 527 -24.27 -35.97 31.26
CA PHE A 527 -25.61 -35.81 30.67
C PHE A 527 -26.76 -36.24 31.59
N GLY A 528 -26.55 -37.17 32.53
CA GLY A 528 -27.60 -37.55 33.50
C GLY A 528 -27.96 -36.39 34.44
N ASP A 529 -26.95 -35.63 34.85
CA ASP A 529 -27.10 -34.45 35.71
C ASP A 529 -27.63 -33.24 34.92
N PHE A 530 -27.24 -33.12 33.64
CA PHE A 530 -27.62 -32.04 32.74
C PHE A 530 -29.14 -31.87 32.60
N GLN A 531 -29.91 -32.95 32.39
CA GLN A 531 -31.37 -32.86 32.24
C GLN A 531 -32.03 -32.27 33.51
N SER A 532 -31.59 -32.70 34.70
CA SER A 532 -32.08 -32.21 35.99
C SER A 532 -31.66 -30.77 36.31
N ARG A 533 -30.62 -30.24 35.66
CA ARG A 533 -30.24 -28.82 35.69
C ARG A 533 -31.08 -28.02 34.69
N TYR A 534 -31.20 -28.51 33.45
CA TYR A 534 -31.99 -27.90 32.38
C TYR A 534 -33.45 -27.65 32.77
N THR A 535 -34.15 -28.66 33.30
CA THR A 535 -35.57 -28.51 33.69
C THR A 535 -35.79 -27.44 34.76
N ARG A 536 -34.83 -27.23 35.68
CA ARG A 536 -34.91 -26.17 36.70
C ARG A 536 -34.66 -24.78 36.11
N ASP A 537 -33.72 -24.66 35.19
CA ASP A 537 -33.41 -23.37 34.55
C ASP A 537 -34.51 -22.94 33.57
N LEU A 538 -35.07 -23.89 32.81
CA LEU A 538 -36.22 -23.65 31.93
C LEU A 538 -37.47 -23.21 32.70
N GLU A 539 -37.76 -23.80 33.85
CA GLU A 539 -38.89 -23.38 34.71
C GLU A 539 -38.61 -22.01 35.36
N SER A 540 -37.37 -21.72 35.74
CA SER A 540 -36.96 -20.37 36.18
C SER A 540 -37.14 -19.32 35.09
N LEU A 541 -36.81 -19.64 33.83
CA LEU A 541 -37.06 -18.76 32.68
C LEU A 541 -38.56 -18.57 32.43
N ARG A 542 -39.35 -19.64 32.49
CA ARG A 542 -40.81 -19.65 32.25
C ARG A 542 -41.63 -18.81 33.24
N GLN A 543 -41.08 -18.58 34.43
CA GLN A 543 -41.68 -17.75 35.47
C GLN A 543 -41.43 -16.24 35.26
N GLN A 544 -40.45 -15.86 34.42
CA GLN A 544 -40.00 -14.46 34.28
C GLN A 544 -40.08 -13.93 32.84
N TYR A 545 -39.96 -14.80 31.83
CA TYR A 545 -39.77 -14.43 30.43
C TYR A 545 -40.86 -14.98 29.50
N ALA A 546 -40.99 -14.35 28.32
CA ALA A 546 -41.93 -14.74 27.27
C ALA A 546 -41.52 -16.03 26.52
N GLU A 547 -42.49 -16.66 25.86
CA GLU A 547 -42.36 -17.97 25.21
C GLU A 547 -41.25 -18.02 24.14
N VAL A 548 -40.96 -16.91 23.47
CA VAL A 548 -39.86 -16.79 22.47
C VAL A 548 -38.49 -17.16 23.06
N HIS A 549 -38.24 -16.80 24.32
CA HIS A 549 -37.01 -17.15 25.03
C HIS A 549 -36.97 -18.65 25.42
N LEU A 550 -38.15 -19.26 25.63
CA LEU A 550 -38.27 -20.69 25.91
C LEU A 550 -38.10 -21.53 24.64
N GLN A 551 -38.63 -21.08 23.50
CA GLN A 551 -38.45 -21.72 22.19
C GLN A 551 -36.96 -21.83 21.81
N LYS A 552 -36.22 -20.72 21.90
CA LYS A 552 -34.76 -20.68 21.66
C LYS A 552 -33.96 -21.60 22.60
N GLN A 553 -34.46 -21.84 23.81
CA GLN A 553 -33.88 -22.78 24.78
C GLN A 553 -34.26 -24.24 24.51
N ASN A 554 -35.49 -24.50 24.04
CA ASN A 554 -35.93 -25.81 23.58
C ASN A 554 -35.17 -26.26 22.32
N GLU A 555 -34.86 -25.33 21.41
CA GLU A 555 -34.05 -25.57 20.21
C GLU A 555 -32.60 -25.95 20.55
N ARG A 556 -31.94 -25.16 21.41
CA ARG A 556 -30.59 -25.49 21.92
C ARG A 556 -30.55 -26.86 22.62
N TYR A 557 -31.57 -27.18 23.43
CA TYR A 557 -31.69 -28.48 24.07
C TYR A 557 -31.97 -29.62 23.08
N ARG A 558 -32.72 -29.36 21.99
CA ARG A 558 -32.94 -30.32 20.91
C ARG A 558 -31.63 -30.64 20.19
N GLN A 559 -30.87 -29.62 19.76
CA GLN A 559 -29.57 -29.80 19.10
C GLN A 559 -28.62 -30.61 19.98
N ILE A 560 -28.52 -30.27 21.27
CA ILE A 560 -27.73 -31.02 22.26
C ILE A 560 -28.15 -32.51 22.35
N ARG A 561 -29.45 -32.83 22.19
CA ARG A 561 -29.94 -34.22 22.20
C ARG A 561 -29.67 -34.96 20.89
N GLU A 562 -29.69 -34.26 19.76
CA GLU A 562 -29.38 -34.81 18.44
C GLU A 562 -27.87 -35.08 18.33
N ASP A 563 -27.03 -34.10 18.67
CA ASP A 563 -25.57 -34.25 18.79
C ASP A 563 -25.20 -35.38 19.79
N LYS A 564 -25.93 -35.52 20.91
CA LYS A 564 -25.74 -36.62 21.88
C LYS A 564 -26.02 -38.00 21.26
N ALA A 565 -27.12 -38.15 20.52
CA ALA A 565 -27.47 -39.42 19.89
C ALA A 565 -26.43 -39.83 18.84
N GLU A 566 -25.88 -38.86 18.11
CA GLU A 566 -24.80 -39.07 17.15
C GLU A 566 -23.46 -39.40 17.84
N LEU A 567 -23.14 -38.77 18.98
CA LEU A 567 -22.03 -39.18 19.83
C LEU A 567 -22.18 -40.62 20.36
N GLU A 568 -23.40 -41.05 20.69
CA GLU A 568 -23.68 -42.44 21.10
C GLU A 568 -23.50 -43.43 19.94
N ARG A 569 -23.83 -43.04 18.70
CA ARG A 569 -23.53 -43.83 17.48
C ARG A 569 -22.03 -43.93 17.24
N LEU A 570 -21.34 -42.79 17.15
CA LEU A 570 -19.90 -42.71 16.89
C LEU A 570 -19.08 -43.47 17.96
N LEU A 571 -19.48 -43.39 19.23
CA LEU A 571 -18.84 -44.14 20.32
C LEU A 571 -18.84 -45.65 20.09
N ILE A 572 -19.92 -46.22 19.56
CA ILE A 572 -20.01 -47.65 19.23
C ILE A 572 -19.05 -47.98 18.07
N GLU A 573 -19.03 -47.14 17.05
CA GLU A 573 -18.22 -47.36 15.84
C GLU A 573 -16.72 -47.17 16.08
N ILE A 574 -16.31 -46.17 16.86
CA ILE A 574 -14.91 -45.97 17.26
C ILE A 574 -14.44 -47.17 18.09
N ARG A 575 -15.23 -47.62 19.08
CA ARG A 575 -14.91 -48.82 19.88
C ARG A 575 -14.77 -50.07 19.03
N ALA A 576 -15.63 -50.26 18.03
CA ALA A 576 -15.55 -51.40 17.11
C ALA A 576 -14.33 -51.33 16.17
N ALA A 577 -13.87 -50.13 15.81
CA ALA A 577 -12.68 -49.93 14.99
C ALA A 577 -11.37 -50.17 15.78
N ILE A 578 -11.31 -49.68 17.03
CA ILE A 578 -10.11 -49.81 17.89
C ILE A 578 -10.06 -51.10 18.73
N ASP A 579 -11.05 -52.00 18.59
CA ASP A 579 -11.07 -53.29 19.28
C ASP A 579 -9.80 -54.10 19.00
N GLU A 580 -9.29 -54.82 20.00
CA GLU A 580 -8.06 -55.61 19.95
C GLU A 580 -8.01 -56.60 18.77
N ARG A 581 -9.16 -57.01 18.23
CA ARG A 581 -9.31 -57.95 17.12
C ARG A 581 -9.50 -57.30 15.76
N ALA A 582 -9.80 -56.00 15.73
CA ALA A 582 -10.13 -55.25 14.51
C ALA A 582 -9.01 -54.28 14.12
N GLN A 583 -8.55 -53.48 15.09
CA GLN A 583 -7.40 -52.57 14.99
C GLN A 583 -7.33 -51.72 13.70
N ASN A 584 -8.50 -51.29 13.20
CA ASN A 584 -8.58 -50.30 12.13
C ASN A 584 -8.51 -48.92 12.76
N TYR A 585 -7.30 -48.53 13.17
CA TYR A 585 -7.07 -47.32 13.94
C TYR A 585 -7.32 -46.08 13.09
N LYS A 586 -7.10 -46.13 11.77
CA LYS A 586 -7.46 -45.03 10.85
C LYS A 586 -8.97 -44.74 10.84
N ALA A 587 -9.84 -45.72 10.64
CA ALA A 587 -11.29 -45.47 10.70
C ALA A 587 -11.79 -45.19 12.13
N GLY A 588 -11.03 -45.58 13.16
CA GLY A 588 -11.25 -45.13 14.53
C GLY A 588 -10.94 -43.63 14.69
N PHE A 589 -9.85 -43.16 14.09
CA PHE A 589 -9.38 -41.77 14.15
C PHE A 589 -10.32 -40.81 13.43
N GLU A 590 -10.67 -41.07 12.15
CA GLU A 590 -11.58 -40.24 11.35
C GLU A 590 -12.96 -40.03 12.04
N LYS A 591 -13.46 -41.09 12.69
CA LYS A 591 -14.70 -41.03 13.49
C LYS A 591 -14.53 -40.32 14.83
N SER A 592 -13.32 -40.36 15.40
CA SER A 592 -12.98 -39.64 16.63
C SER A 592 -12.84 -38.14 16.40
N GLU A 593 -12.29 -37.70 15.26
CA GLU A 593 -12.31 -36.27 14.86
C GLU A 593 -13.75 -35.77 14.72
N THR A 594 -14.58 -36.54 14.00
CA THR A 594 -16.02 -36.29 13.88
C THR A 594 -16.68 -36.16 15.27
N ALA A 595 -16.37 -37.06 16.20
CA ALA A 595 -16.86 -37.01 17.57
C ALA A 595 -16.33 -35.79 18.36
N GLN A 596 -15.08 -35.36 18.17
CA GLN A 596 -14.52 -34.17 18.82
C GLN A 596 -15.22 -32.87 18.37
N HIS A 597 -15.66 -32.77 17.11
CA HIS A 597 -16.51 -31.66 16.67
C HIS A 597 -17.87 -31.65 17.40
N PHE A 598 -18.52 -32.81 17.56
CA PHE A 598 -19.77 -32.92 18.33
C PHE A 598 -19.57 -32.66 19.83
N LEU A 599 -18.48 -33.17 20.45
CA LEU A 599 -18.11 -32.87 21.83
C LEU A 599 -17.99 -31.36 22.06
N SER A 600 -17.26 -30.68 21.18
CA SER A 600 -17.02 -29.23 21.25
C SER A 600 -18.30 -28.43 21.05
N ARG A 601 -19.14 -28.84 20.08
CA ARG A 601 -20.46 -28.24 19.83
C ARG A 601 -21.38 -28.38 21.04
N VAL A 602 -21.50 -29.57 21.62
CA VAL A 602 -22.31 -29.81 22.83
C VAL A 602 -21.78 -29.02 24.02
N ARG A 603 -20.45 -28.95 24.23
CA ARG A 603 -19.83 -28.13 25.29
C ARG A 603 -20.22 -26.64 25.13
N ASN A 604 -20.09 -26.09 23.92
CA ASN A 604 -20.43 -24.69 23.62
C ASN A 604 -21.94 -24.41 23.78
N ILE A 605 -22.83 -25.21 23.17
CA ILE A 605 -24.27 -24.99 23.31
C ILE A 605 -24.72 -25.17 24.77
N ARG A 606 -24.10 -26.07 25.55
CA ARG A 606 -24.37 -26.25 26.99
C ARG A 606 -24.02 -25.00 27.80
N GLU A 607 -22.93 -24.33 27.47
CA GLU A 607 -22.55 -23.05 28.06
C GLU A 607 -23.51 -21.92 27.65
N GLN A 608 -23.77 -21.78 26.34
CA GLN A 608 -24.76 -20.82 25.83
C GLN A 608 -26.15 -21.00 26.45
N LEU A 609 -26.54 -22.24 26.76
CA LEU A 609 -27.81 -22.59 27.38
C LEU A 609 -27.86 -22.01 28.80
N PHE A 610 -26.96 -22.44 29.69
CA PHE A 610 -26.96 -22.01 31.10
C PHE A 610 -26.53 -20.54 31.31
N GLY A 611 -25.79 -19.95 30.37
CA GLY A 611 -25.49 -18.52 30.36
C GLY A 611 -26.69 -17.65 29.97
N TYR A 612 -27.73 -18.22 29.33
CA TYR A 612 -28.77 -17.42 28.69
C TYR A 612 -29.60 -16.60 29.67
N ARG A 613 -30.03 -17.17 30.83
CA ARG A 613 -30.81 -16.37 31.80
C ARG A 613 -30.01 -15.17 32.28
N ARG A 614 -28.71 -15.32 32.58
CA ARG A 614 -27.83 -14.19 32.93
C ARG A 614 -27.78 -13.15 31.82
N SER A 615 -27.64 -13.57 30.55
CA SER A 615 -27.65 -12.62 29.41
C SER A 615 -28.98 -11.88 29.24
N LEU A 616 -30.11 -12.48 29.63
CA LEU A 616 -31.42 -11.82 29.65
C LEU A 616 -31.59 -10.93 30.88
N GLU A 617 -31.08 -11.32 32.05
CA GLU A 617 -31.04 -10.49 33.28
C GLU A 617 -30.24 -9.20 33.01
N GLU A 618 -29.07 -9.34 32.37
CA GLU A 618 -28.16 -8.26 31.99
C GLU A 618 -28.74 -7.34 30.90
N LYS A 619 -29.30 -7.90 29.81
CA LYS A 619 -30.03 -7.13 28.79
C LYS A 619 -31.19 -6.32 29.40
N VAL A 620 -32.00 -6.95 30.26
CA VAL A 620 -33.14 -6.27 30.90
C VAL A 620 -32.68 -5.16 31.86
N TRP A 621 -31.55 -5.33 32.53
CA TRP A 621 -30.95 -4.26 33.35
C TRP A 621 -30.47 -3.10 32.49
N ALA A 622 -29.67 -3.37 31.45
CA ALA A 622 -29.14 -2.35 30.55
C ALA A 622 -30.25 -1.58 29.81
N ALA A 623 -31.27 -2.29 29.32
CA ALA A 623 -32.45 -1.70 28.69
C ALA A 623 -33.22 -0.79 29.68
N LYS A 624 -33.41 -1.21 30.94
CA LYS A 624 -34.09 -0.41 31.96
C LYS A 624 -33.30 0.84 32.36
N ASP A 625 -31.97 0.75 32.46
CA ASP A 625 -31.13 1.93 32.74
C ASP A 625 -31.13 2.90 31.55
N GLY A 626 -30.89 2.41 30.32
CA GLY A 626 -30.93 3.22 29.10
C GLY A 626 -32.28 3.91 28.90
N PHE A 627 -33.40 3.21 29.11
CA PHE A 627 -34.72 3.83 29.11
C PHE A 627 -34.87 4.92 30.19
N GLY A 628 -34.34 4.70 31.40
CA GLY A 628 -34.30 5.70 32.46
C GLY A 628 -33.54 6.97 32.08
N GLN A 629 -32.38 6.83 31.43
CA GLN A 629 -31.59 7.95 30.90
C GLN A 629 -32.37 8.71 29.82
N GLN A 630 -32.96 8.00 28.85
CA GLN A 630 -33.71 8.63 27.75
C GLN A 630 -35.01 9.29 28.22
N LYS A 631 -35.71 8.68 29.20
CA LYS A 631 -36.87 9.28 29.87
C LYS A 631 -36.50 10.57 30.63
N SER A 632 -35.29 10.65 31.17
CA SER A 632 -34.75 11.89 31.76
C SER A 632 -34.52 12.97 30.69
N ARG A 633 -33.85 12.64 29.58
CA ARG A 633 -33.63 13.55 28.42
C ARG A 633 -34.96 14.07 27.85
N PHE A 634 -35.95 13.19 27.72
CA PHE A 634 -37.32 13.54 27.29
C PHE A 634 -37.93 14.65 28.17
N TYR A 635 -37.98 14.48 29.50
CA TYR A 635 -38.56 15.50 30.37
C TYR A 635 -37.74 16.80 30.43
N GLN A 636 -36.43 16.74 30.22
CA GLN A 636 -35.60 17.95 30.08
C GLN A 636 -35.98 18.73 28.82
N ALA A 637 -36.19 18.06 27.68
CA ALA A 637 -36.67 18.71 26.45
C ALA A 637 -38.10 19.28 26.60
N VAL A 638 -39.02 18.54 27.25
CA VAL A 638 -40.37 19.03 27.56
C VAL A 638 -40.31 20.29 28.43
N SER A 639 -39.55 20.26 29.52
CA SER A 639 -39.42 21.42 30.43
C SER A 639 -38.76 22.63 29.75
N LEU A 640 -37.76 22.40 28.88
CA LEU A 640 -37.16 23.46 28.08
C LEU A 640 -38.18 24.09 27.12
N PHE A 641 -38.99 23.28 26.43
CA PHE A 641 -40.05 23.75 25.55
C PHE A 641 -41.13 24.57 26.29
N GLU A 642 -41.58 24.11 27.46
CA GLU A 642 -42.50 24.84 28.33
C GLU A 642 -41.91 26.20 28.78
N GLN A 643 -40.61 26.22 29.14
CA GLN A 643 -39.90 27.45 29.51
C GLN A 643 -39.78 28.45 28.34
N LEU A 644 -39.73 27.98 27.09
CA LEU A 644 -39.75 28.86 25.92
C LEU A 644 -41.12 29.57 25.76
N ARG A 645 -42.23 29.05 26.31
CA ARG A 645 -43.58 29.64 26.20
C ARG A 645 -44.03 29.89 24.75
N VAL A 646 -43.70 28.97 23.86
CA VAL A 646 -44.06 29.00 22.43
C VAL A 646 -45.01 27.84 22.13
N ARG A 647 -46.05 28.07 21.30
CA ARG A 647 -47.07 27.07 20.95
C ARG A 647 -46.82 26.45 19.57
N VAL A 648 -46.06 25.35 19.53
CA VAL A 648 -45.79 24.62 18.28
C VAL A 648 -46.51 23.27 18.28
N ALA A 649 -47.66 23.21 17.61
CA ALA A 649 -48.55 22.03 17.57
C ALA A 649 -47.94 20.76 16.93
N GLN A 650 -46.74 20.82 16.35
CA GLN A 650 -45.96 19.62 16.00
C GLN A 650 -45.26 19.05 17.24
N ILE A 651 -44.61 19.88 18.05
CA ILE A 651 -43.90 19.48 19.27
C ILE A 651 -44.87 18.92 20.30
N GLU A 652 -46.02 19.57 20.49
CA GLU A 652 -47.08 19.09 21.40
C GLU A 652 -47.57 17.67 21.03
N ARG A 653 -47.62 17.34 19.73
CA ARG A 653 -47.92 15.99 19.24
C ARG A 653 -46.79 15.00 19.49
N MET A 654 -45.53 15.39 19.22
CA MET A 654 -44.34 14.57 19.51
C MET A 654 -44.25 14.24 21.01
N ILE A 655 -44.43 15.24 21.89
CA ILE A 655 -44.46 15.05 23.35
C ILE A 655 -45.56 14.07 23.76
N THR A 656 -46.76 14.20 23.17
CA THR A 656 -47.90 13.30 23.45
C THR A 656 -47.62 11.87 23.00
N GLN A 657 -47.03 11.70 21.80
CA GLN A 657 -46.65 10.39 21.27
C GLN A 657 -45.56 9.73 22.13
N SER A 658 -44.43 10.40 22.36
CA SER A 658 -43.30 9.88 23.14
C SER A 658 -43.71 9.53 24.57
N LYS A 659 -44.60 10.31 25.19
CA LYS A 659 -45.19 9.96 26.49
C LYS A 659 -45.99 8.64 26.41
N GLY A 660 -46.85 8.51 25.41
CA GLY A 660 -47.62 7.27 25.18
C GLY A 660 -46.77 6.07 24.79
N GLU A 661 -45.53 6.27 24.34
CA GLU A 661 -44.54 5.20 24.11
C GLU A 661 -43.80 4.84 25.41
N ALA A 662 -43.38 5.82 26.21
CA ALA A 662 -42.83 5.58 27.54
C ALA A 662 -43.80 4.78 28.43
N GLU A 663 -45.10 5.09 28.39
CA GLU A 663 -46.13 4.34 29.12
C GLU A 663 -46.29 2.89 28.61
N LYS A 664 -46.11 2.63 27.30
CA LYS A 664 -46.07 1.26 26.74
C LYS A 664 -44.82 0.50 27.19
N ILE A 665 -43.65 1.16 27.18
CA ILE A 665 -42.38 0.56 27.62
C ILE A 665 -42.48 0.15 29.09
N GLU A 666 -43.05 0.98 29.96
CA GLU A 666 -43.26 0.65 31.38
C GLU A 666 -44.25 -0.51 31.57
N ALA A 667 -45.28 -0.61 30.73
CA ALA A 667 -46.20 -1.76 30.73
C ALA A 667 -45.53 -3.07 30.25
N ILE A 668 -44.65 -3.01 29.25
CA ILE A 668 -43.84 -4.16 28.80
C ILE A 668 -42.84 -4.55 29.91
N ALA A 669 -42.06 -3.60 30.41
CA ALA A 669 -41.00 -3.78 31.40
C ALA A 669 -41.50 -4.27 32.78
N SER A 670 -42.80 -4.13 33.03
CA SER A 670 -43.54 -4.57 34.23
C SER A 670 -44.47 -5.77 33.98
N SER A 671 -44.43 -6.36 32.78
CA SER A 671 -45.24 -7.54 32.45
C SER A 671 -44.79 -8.80 33.21
N ALA A 672 -45.74 -9.67 33.56
CA ALA A 672 -45.47 -10.89 34.34
C ALA A 672 -44.67 -11.98 33.59
N ARG A 673 -44.46 -11.80 32.27
CA ARG A 673 -43.53 -12.60 31.45
C ARG A 673 -42.93 -11.66 30.41
N LEU A 674 -41.70 -11.26 30.66
CA LEU A 674 -41.02 -10.23 29.87
C LEU A 674 -40.52 -10.80 28.54
N ASP A 675 -40.96 -10.17 27.44
CA ASP A 675 -40.31 -10.28 26.14
C ASP A 675 -39.19 -9.24 26.08
N VAL A 676 -37.94 -9.70 26.10
CA VAL A 676 -36.77 -8.81 26.14
C VAL A 676 -36.54 -8.18 24.76
N TYR A 677 -36.77 -8.92 23.68
CA TYR A 677 -36.59 -8.40 22.33
C TYR A 677 -37.58 -7.28 22.01
N ARG A 678 -38.84 -7.45 22.43
CA ARG A 678 -39.87 -6.41 22.33
C ARG A 678 -39.65 -5.22 23.28
N LEU A 679 -38.96 -5.43 24.41
CA LEU A 679 -38.55 -4.32 25.28
C LEU A 679 -37.44 -3.50 24.63
N GLU A 680 -36.42 -4.15 24.06
CA GLU A 680 -35.32 -3.52 23.33
C GLU A 680 -35.85 -2.71 22.13
N GLU A 681 -36.64 -3.35 21.24
CA GLU A 681 -37.29 -2.70 20.09
C GLU A 681 -38.11 -1.45 20.47
N ALA A 682 -38.91 -1.54 21.54
CA ALA A 682 -39.74 -0.42 21.97
C ALA A 682 -38.91 0.74 22.53
N ILE A 683 -37.78 0.45 23.20
CA ILE A 683 -36.86 1.47 23.72
C ILE A 683 -36.13 2.16 22.57
N ASP A 684 -35.61 1.40 21.59
CA ASP A 684 -34.91 1.95 20.44
C ASP A 684 -35.81 2.90 19.63
N SER A 685 -37.07 2.51 19.39
CA SER A 685 -38.07 3.39 18.78
C SER A 685 -38.32 4.68 19.59
N PHE A 686 -38.30 4.60 20.92
CA PHE A 686 -38.46 5.76 21.79
C PHE A 686 -37.21 6.66 21.80
N VAL A 687 -36.01 6.10 21.73
CA VAL A 687 -34.76 6.89 21.59
C VAL A 687 -34.82 7.79 20.37
N VAL A 688 -35.20 7.25 19.21
CA VAL A 688 -35.32 8.01 17.95
C VAL A 688 -36.30 9.18 18.08
N HIS A 689 -37.48 8.97 18.67
CA HIS A 689 -38.45 10.05 18.88
C HIS A 689 -38.00 11.08 19.92
N VAL A 690 -37.27 10.68 20.96
CA VAL A 690 -36.69 11.59 21.95
C VAL A 690 -35.58 12.45 21.34
N ASP A 691 -34.71 11.87 20.51
CA ASP A 691 -33.65 12.62 19.83
C ASP A 691 -34.20 13.60 18.79
N GLU A 692 -35.23 13.25 18.01
CA GLU A 692 -35.89 14.25 17.14
C GLU A 692 -36.54 15.36 17.97
N LEU A 693 -37.23 15.03 19.07
CA LEU A 693 -37.85 16.02 19.95
C LEU A 693 -36.81 16.98 20.55
N VAL A 694 -35.70 16.47 21.08
CA VAL A 694 -34.58 17.28 21.61
C VAL A 694 -34.06 18.24 20.54
N TYR A 695 -33.72 17.72 19.36
CA TYR A 695 -33.23 18.52 18.23
C TYR A 695 -34.20 19.64 17.84
N ARG A 696 -35.51 19.34 17.76
CA ARG A 696 -36.54 20.32 17.41
C ARG A 696 -36.74 21.39 18.47
N VAL A 697 -36.69 21.04 19.75
CA VAL A 697 -36.77 22.03 20.85
C VAL A 697 -35.53 22.94 20.86
N GLU A 698 -34.34 22.41 20.59
CA GLU A 698 -33.12 23.20 20.43
C GLU A 698 -33.11 24.07 19.16
N GLN A 699 -33.74 23.63 18.08
CA GLN A 699 -33.99 24.45 16.89
C GLN A 699 -34.90 25.65 17.26
N ILE A 700 -36.07 25.38 17.86
CA ILE A 700 -37.04 26.40 18.28
C ILE A 700 -36.43 27.39 19.29
N LYS A 701 -35.57 26.93 20.20
CA LYS A 701 -34.82 27.79 21.12
C LYS A 701 -33.94 28.78 20.33
N ARG A 702 -33.12 28.30 19.40
CA ARG A 702 -32.20 29.13 18.61
C ARG A 702 -32.94 30.13 17.73
N GLU A 703 -33.98 29.68 17.02
CA GLU A 703 -34.82 30.54 16.18
C GLU A 703 -35.51 31.65 17.01
N LYS A 704 -35.98 31.33 18.22
CA LYS A 704 -36.52 32.32 19.16
C LYS A 704 -35.45 33.32 19.63
N GLU A 705 -34.28 32.84 20.04
CA GLU A 705 -33.17 33.68 20.52
C GLU A 705 -32.69 34.64 19.42
N GLU A 706 -32.52 34.16 18.19
CA GLU A 706 -32.19 34.99 17.02
C GLU A 706 -33.29 36.02 16.72
N THR A 707 -34.56 35.61 16.69
CA THR A 707 -35.69 36.50 16.41
C THR A 707 -35.80 37.61 17.48
N LEU A 708 -35.58 37.28 18.76
CA LEU A 708 -35.57 38.27 19.84
C LEU A 708 -34.38 39.23 19.74
N LEU A 709 -33.19 38.75 19.36
CA LEU A 709 -32.02 39.62 19.13
C LEU A 709 -32.23 40.58 17.95
N ALA A 710 -32.84 40.10 16.86
CA ALA A 710 -33.20 40.92 15.72
C ALA A 710 -34.28 41.96 16.06
N TRP A 711 -35.30 41.55 16.82
CA TRP A 711 -36.36 42.45 17.30
C TRP A 711 -35.85 43.54 18.23
N ASN A 712 -35.03 43.18 19.22
CA ASN A 712 -34.42 44.14 20.15
C ASN A 712 -33.54 45.16 19.41
N ARG A 713 -32.71 44.70 18.45
CA ARG A 713 -31.90 45.60 17.61
C ARG A 713 -32.76 46.61 16.84
N LEU A 714 -33.89 46.17 16.27
CA LEU A 714 -34.84 47.05 15.60
C LEU A 714 -35.51 48.05 16.58
N GLN A 715 -35.87 47.61 17.79
CA GLN A 715 -36.39 48.51 18.83
C GLN A 715 -35.38 49.57 19.26
N ASP A 716 -34.13 49.19 19.49
CA ASP A 716 -33.03 50.09 19.87
C ASP A 716 -32.74 51.10 18.77
N GLU A 717 -32.65 50.65 17.51
CA GLU A 717 -32.43 51.53 16.36
C GLU A 717 -33.62 52.48 16.14
N PHE A 718 -34.86 51.98 16.21
CA PHE A 718 -36.05 52.82 16.12
C PHE A 718 -36.07 53.87 17.24
N THR A 719 -35.75 53.49 18.47
CA THR A 719 -35.75 54.38 19.65
C THR A 719 -34.65 55.44 19.56
N SER A 720 -33.43 55.05 19.19
CA SER A 720 -32.28 55.94 18.98
C SER A 720 -32.55 56.96 17.87
N ARG A 721 -32.96 56.47 16.69
CA ARG A 721 -33.35 57.33 15.56
C ARG A 721 -34.55 58.23 15.91
N SER A 722 -35.53 57.71 16.65
CA SER A 722 -36.69 58.48 17.13
C SER A 722 -36.29 59.66 18.02
N HIS A 723 -35.46 59.44 19.05
CA HIS A 723 -34.98 60.52 19.92
C HIS A 723 -34.18 61.59 19.17
N HIS A 724 -33.43 61.21 18.12
CA HIS A 724 -32.69 62.16 17.30
C HIS A 724 -33.61 62.94 16.34
N TYR A 725 -34.46 62.24 15.57
CA TYR A 725 -35.30 62.84 14.53
C TYR A 725 -36.54 63.57 15.07
N GLY A 726 -37.00 63.26 16.29
CA GLY A 726 -38.21 63.85 16.89
C GLY A 726 -38.13 65.36 17.14
N ARG A 727 -36.93 65.95 17.08
CA ARG A 727 -36.72 67.40 17.11
C ARG A 727 -36.99 68.09 15.75
N LYS A 728 -37.22 67.33 14.68
CA LYS A 728 -37.31 67.81 13.28
C LYS A 728 -38.52 67.26 12.50
N ILE A 729 -38.96 66.03 12.78
CA ILE A 729 -40.12 65.41 12.12
C ILE A 729 -41.14 64.87 13.14
N ARG A 730 -42.41 64.74 12.73
CA ARG A 730 -43.49 64.23 13.57
C ARG A 730 -43.48 62.70 13.61
N ILE A 731 -43.16 62.14 14.77
CA ILE A 731 -42.94 60.68 14.93
C ILE A 731 -44.23 59.86 15.14
N SER A 732 -45.35 60.49 15.52
CA SER A 732 -46.57 59.77 15.95
C SER A 732 -47.12 58.74 14.94
N SER A 733 -46.90 58.93 13.64
CA SER A 733 -47.28 57.99 12.56
C SER A 733 -46.31 56.82 12.37
N TYR A 734 -45.07 56.95 12.85
CA TYR A 734 -44.06 55.90 12.86
C TYR A 734 -44.21 55.03 14.11
N SER A 735 -44.40 55.65 15.28
CA SER A 735 -44.64 54.91 16.53
C SER A 735 -45.94 54.10 16.50
N ALA A 736 -47.01 54.61 15.88
CA ALA A 736 -48.25 53.84 15.72
C ALA A 736 -48.05 52.58 14.87
N ARG A 737 -47.26 52.67 13.77
CA ARG A 737 -46.93 51.50 12.93
C ARG A 737 -45.97 50.53 13.63
N MET A 738 -45.00 51.06 14.38
CA MET A 738 -44.07 50.24 15.18
C MET A 738 -44.77 49.49 16.31
N ASN A 739 -45.81 50.07 16.93
CA ASN A 739 -46.64 49.39 17.93
C ASN A 739 -47.50 48.27 17.32
N LEU A 740 -48.11 48.49 16.16
CA LEU A 740 -48.83 47.42 15.45
C LEU A 740 -47.88 46.28 15.05
N LEU A 741 -46.68 46.64 14.57
CA LEU A 741 -45.65 45.66 14.22
C LEU A 741 -45.18 44.88 15.46
N ARG A 742 -45.08 45.53 16.62
CA ARG A 742 -44.76 44.88 17.89
C ARG A 742 -45.78 43.79 18.23
N GLU A 743 -47.07 44.09 18.15
CA GLU A 743 -48.13 43.11 18.43
C GLU A 743 -48.06 41.91 17.47
N GLN A 744 -47.74 42.16 16.18
CA GLN A 744 -47.53 41.11 15.18
C GLN A 744 -46.28 40.25 15.46
N VAL A 745 -45.15 40.87 15.81
CA VAL A 745 -43.89 40.15 16.12
C VAL A 745 -44.00 39.37 17.42
N GLU A 746 -44.55 39.96 18.48
CA GLU A 746 -44.75 39.29 19.78
C GLU A 746 -45.78 38.14 19.67
N GLY A 747 -46.84 38.31 18.86
CA GLY A 747 -47.78 37.24 18.52
C GLY A 747 -47.15 36.08 17.74
N ALA A 748 -46.46 36.39 16.63
CA ALA A 748 -45.79 35.37 15.81
C ALA A 748 -44.70 34.61 16.59
N ILE A 749 -43.97 35.26 17.50
CA ILE A 749 -43.03 34.61 18.42
C ILE A 749 -43.75 33.66 19.41
N ALA A 750 -44.92 34.03 19.91
CA ALA A 750 -45.71 33.18 20.83
C ALA A 750 -46.31 31.94 20.12
N GLU A 751 -46.64 32.07 18.83
CA GLU A 751 -47.13 30.97 17.97
C GLU A 751 -46.01 30.18 17.29
N GLY A 752 -44.73 30.54 17.52
CA GLY A 752 -43.56 29.85 16.95
C GLY A 752 -43.34 30.08 15.47
N LEU A 753 -44.04 31.07 14.90
CA LEU A 753 -43.96 31.48 13.51
C LEU A 753 -42.74 32.41 13.29
N PHE A 754 -41.55 31.97 13.69
CA PHE A 754 -40.32 32.79 13.68
C PHE A 754 -39.97 33.33 12.29
N ALA A 755 -40.22 32.55 11.23
CA ALA A 755 -40.05 33.01 9.85
C ALA A 755 -40.99 34.19 9.50
N GLU A 756 -42.16 34.27 10.12
CA GLU A 756 -43.12 35.37 9.91
C GLU A 756 -42.78 36.58 10.80
N ALA A 757 -42.36 36.33 12.04
CA ALA A 757 -41.78 37.35 12.91
C ALA A 757 -40.56 38.02 12.26
N MET A 758 -39.67 37.26 11.62
CA MET A 758 -38.50 37.80 10.90
C MET A 758 -38.88 38.58 9.63
N ARG A 759 -39.90 38.16 8.89
CA ARG A 759 -40.48 38.98 7.80
C ARG A 759 -41.05 40.30 8.32
N ALA A 760 -41.77 40.25 9.45
CA ALA A 760 -42.32 41.43 10.11
C ALA A 760 -41.20 42.37 10.59
N ILE A 761 -40.18 41.87 11.30
CA ILE A 761 -38.98 42.63 11.69
C ILE A 761 -38.32 43.28 10.46
N SER A 762 -38.21 42.56 9.34
CA SER A 762 -37.70 43.13 8.08
C SER A 762 -38.52 44.33 7.59
N SER A 763 -39.85 44.24 7.60
CA SER A 763 -40.74 45.38 7.27
C SER A 763 -40.65 46.54 8.28
N GLY A 764 -40.18 46.29 9.51
CA GLY A 764 -39.84 47.33 10.48
C GLY A 764 -38.65 48.19 10.07
N ASN A 765 -37.68 47.61 9.35
CA ASN A 765 -36.58 48.37 8.77
C ASN A 765 -37.09 49.39 7.73
N ASP A 766 -38.14 49.07 6.97
CA ASP A 766 -38.78 50.04 6.08
C ASP A 766 -39.42 51.22 6.82
N ILE A 767 -39.99 51.01 8.01
CA ILE A 767 -40.51 52.10 8.86
C ILE A 767 -39.34 53.01 9.30
N VAL A 768 -38.23 52.39 9.71
CA VAL A 768 -36.99 53.05 10.14
C VAL A 768 -36.31 53.83 9.00
N GLU A 769 -36.28 53.31 7.79
CA GLU A 769 -35.69 53.95 6.60
C GLU A 769 -36.63 54.95 5.92
N GLN A 770 -37.96 54.80 6.03
CA GLN A 770 -38.89 55.90 5.71
C GLN A 770 -38.65 57.08 6.66
N MET A 771 -38.55 56.82 7.96
CA MET A 771 -38.30 57.85 8.97
C MET A 771 -36.97 58.59 8.74
N HIS A 772 -35.92 57.87 8.35
CA HIS A 772 -34.62 58.45 7.98
C HIS A 772 -34.70 59.31 6.70
N ARG A 773 -35.34 58.82 5.63
CA ARG A 773 -35.51 59.57 4.38
C ARG A 773 -36.32 60.85 4.57
N ASP A 774 -37.36 60.82 5.40
CA ASP A 774 -38.17 62.00 5.72
C ASP A 774 -37.41 63.00 6.61
N TYR A 775 -36.56 62.53 7.54
CA TYR A 775 -35.63 63.38 8.27
C TYR A 775 -34.60 64.07 7.35
N LEU A 776 -33.98 63.31 6.44
CA LEU A 776 -33.04 63.87 5.45
C LEU A 776 -33.70 64.91 4.55
N ARG A 777 -34.92 64.64 4.05
CA ARG A 777 -35.71 65.62 3.26
C ARG A 777 -35.93 66.91 4.06
N LYS A 778 -36.24 66.79 5.36
CA LYS A 778 -36.42 67.95 6.24
C LYS A 778 -35.13 68.75 6.47
N LEU A 779 -34.00 68.07 6.65
CA LEU A 779 -32.69 68.71 6.77
C LEU A 779 -32.28 69.42 5.46
N GLU A 780 -32.64 68.86 4.31
CA GLU A 780 -32.38 69.49 3.01
C GLU A 780 -33.31 70.70 2.77
N GLU A 781 -34.58 70.64 3.17
CA GLU A 781 -35.48 71.81 3.16
C GLU A 781 -34.91 72.97 4.00
N GLU A 782 -34.39 72.69 5.20
CA GLU A 782 -33.73 73.70 6.04
C GLU A 782 -32.45 74.26 5.39
N ARG A 783 -31.61 73.40 4.81
CA ARG A 783 -30.43 73.85 4.05
C ARG A 783 -30.81 74.73 2.86
N ARG A 784 -31.83 74.34 2.08
CA ARG A 784 -32.32 75.12 0.94
C ARG A 784 -32.87 76.48 1.39
N ARG A 785 -33.66 76.54 2.47
CA ARG A 785 -34.13 77.81 3.06
C ARG A 785 -32.98 78.72 3.50
N ASN A 786 -31.94 78.16 4.12
CA ASN A 786 -30.75 78.90 4.53
C ASN A 786 -29.83 79.34 3.37
N HIS A 787 -30.03 78.84 2.15
CA HIS A 787 -29.27 79.24 0.95
C HIS A 787 -30.13 80.02 -0.07
N SER A 788 -31.46 80.04 0.06
CA SER A 788 -32.37 80.73 -0.88
C SER A 788 -32.92 82.07 -0.39
N GLY A 789 -32.51 82.53 0.80
CA GLY A 789 -32.46 83.95 1.16
C GLY A 789 -30.98 84.33 1.28
N GLY A 790 -30.48 85.41 0.67
CA GLY A 790 -31.14 86.69 0.44
C GLY A 790 -30.56 87.70 1.46
N SER A 791 -29.27 88.01 1.36
CA SER A 791 -28.77 89.19 0.63
C SER A 791 -29.24 90.51 1.28
N GLY A 792 -28.44 91.08 2.20
CA GLY A 792 -28.92 92.22 3.00
C GLY A 792 -27.97 92.96 3.96
N GLY A 793 -26.64 93.01 3.73
CA GLY A 793 -25.72 94.04 4.28
C GLY A 793 -25.49 94.18 5.81
N GLY A 794 -24.45 94.96 6.18
CA GLY A 794 -24.45 95.70 7.47
C GLY A 794 -23.40 95.40 8.56
N PHE A 795 -22.14 95.80 8.34
CA PHE A 795 -21.19 96.40 9.32
C PHE A 795 -20.94 95.82 10.75
N GLY A 796 -19.64 95.66 11.08
CA GLY A 796 -19.09 95.52 12.45
C GLY A 796 -18.71 94.08 12.85
N GLY A 797 -17.64 93.81 13.62
CA GLY A 797 -16.56 94.68 14.13
C GLY A 797 -15.61 93.94 15.10
N GLY A 798 -14.32 94.30 15.16
CA GLY A 798 -13.26 93.61 15.94
C GLY A 798 -12.59 92.46 15.14
N ARG A 799 -11.27 92.23 15.06
CA ARG A 799 -10.03 92.54 15.84
C ARG A 799 -9.79 91.74 17.14
N SER A 800 -8.66 91.00 17.13
CA SER A 800 -7.83 90.50 18.27
C SER A 800 -8.49 89.55 19.29
N SER A 801 -7.81 88.60 19.94
CA SER A 801 -6.40 88.11 19.90
C SER A 801 -6.42 86.55 19.91
N GLY A 802 -5.37 85.77 19.64
CA GLY A 802 -4.02 85.77 20.24
C GLY A 802 -4.06 85.21 21.68
N SER A 803 -3.31 84.17 22.08
CA SER A 803 -2.21 83.46 21.38
C SER A 803 -1.91 82.06 21.98
N SER A 804 -1.04 81.27 21.29
CA SER A 804 -0.03 80.31 21.82
C SER A 804 -0.37 79.31 22.95
N GLY A 805 -0.05 78.01 22.88
CA GLY A 805 0.69 77.25 21.84
C GLY A 805 1.39 76.00 22.43
N TRP A 806 2.36 75.44 21.67
CA TRP A 806 3.27 74.31 22.01
C TRP A 806 2.66 72.90 22.16
N GLY A 807 3.30 71.90 21.54
CA GLY A 807 3.12 70.48 21.96
C GLY A 807 3.17 69.38 20.89
N GLY A 808 4.35 69.07 20.34
CA GLY A 808 4.67 67.72 19.82
C GLY A 808 4.16 67.33 18.42
N GLY A 809 4.85 66.36 17.81
CA GLY A 809 4.49 65.75 16.52
C GLY A 809 5.29 64.47 16.23
N GLY A 810 4.80 63.66 15.29
CA GLY A 810 5.36 62.38 14.83
C GLY A 810 4.26 61.63 14.06
N ARG A 811 4.40 61.21 12.80
CA ARG A 811 5.39 60.32 12.16
C ARG A 811 5.26 58.83 12.54
N SER A 812 4.46 58.13 11.72
CA SER A 812 4.80 56.89 10.99
C SER A 812 5.49 55.70 11.69
N SER A 813 4.95 54.51 11.39
CA SER A 813 5.62 53.20 11.17
C SER A 813 6.36 52.50 12.34
N GLY A 814 6.25 51.16 12.39
CA GLY A 814 7.34 50.32 12.96
C GLY A 814 6.92 49.12 13.82
N SER A 815 6.80 47.95 13.18
CA SER A 815 7.24 46.62 13.63
C SER A 815 7.72 46.36 15.09
N THR A 816 7.26 45.24 15.67
CA THR A 816 7.93 44.35 16.68
C THR A 816 8.32 44.93 18.05
N GLY A 817 8.28 44.20 19.18
CA GLY A 817 7.91 42.79 19.46
C GLY A 817 8.49 42.32 20.82
N TRP A 818 8.35 41.02 21.14
CA TRP A 818 8.96 40.25 22.26
C TRP A 818 8.33 40.29 23.68
N GLY A 819 8.12 39.08 24.24
CA GLY A 819 7.98 38.78 25.69
C GLY A 819 6.54 38.74 26.26
N GLY A 820 6.02 37.62 26.79
CA GLY A 820 6.51 36.23 26.77
C GLY A 820 5.73 35.27 27.69
N GLY A 821 5.35 34.08 27.18
CA GLY A 821 4.71 32.98 27.92
C GLY A 821 3.19 33.12 28.18
N GLY A 822 2.35 32.08 28.15
CA GLY A 822 2.54 30.71 27.61
C GLY A 822 1.89 29.61 28.47
N ARG A 823 0.83 28.94 27.96
CA ARG A 823 0.37 27.57 28.34
C ARG A 823 -0.78 27.02 27.48
N SER A 824 -0.49 25.95 26.75
CA SER A 824 -1.33 24.76 26.51
C SER A 824 -2.88 24.84 26.55
N SER A 825 -3.50 24.93 25.37
CA SER A 825 -4.64 24.12 24.89
C SER A 825 -4.75 24.41 23.38
N GLY A 826 -5.04 23.49 22.47
CA GLY A 826 -5.75 22.21 22.56
C GLY A 826 -6.55 22.09 21.26
N SER A 827 -5.86 22.05 20.12
CA SER A 827 -6.45 22.25 18.79
C SER A 827 -7.07 20.96 18.24
N SER A 828 -8.39 20.84 18.32
CA SER A 828 -9.15 19.77 17.68
C SER A 828 -9.22 19.98 16.16
N SER A 829 -8.49 19.15 15.40
CA SER A 829 -8.69 19.03 13.96
C SER A 829 -10.05 18.39 13.68
N TRP A 830 -10.94 19.09 12.99
CA TRP A 830 -12.20 18.56 12.45
C TRP A 830 -12.21 18.78 10.93
N GLY A 831 -11.31 18.07 10.24
CA GLY A 831 -11.32 17.95 8.78
C GLY A 831 -12.40 16.97 8.33
N GLY A 832 -13.66 17.41 8.30
CA GLY A 832 -14.77 16.61 7.78
C GLY A 832 -14.70 16.49 6.26
N SER A 833 -14.06 15.43 5.75
CA SER A 833 -14.14 15.05 4.34
C SER A 833 -15.38 14.20 4.10
N SER A 834 -16.14 14.53 3.05
CA SER A 834 -17.40 13.86 2.72
C SER A 834 -17.24 12.90 1.53
N GLY A 835 -17.46 11.60 1.76
CA GLY A 835 -17.74 10.62 0.70
C GLY A 835 -16.51 9.93 0.09
N GLY A 836 -16.00 8.93 0.80
CA GLY A 836 -15.06 7.91 0.28
C GLY A 836 -15.21 6.63 1.11
N GLY A 837 -15.55 5.50 0.48
CA GLY A 837 -15.91 4.25 1.15
C GLY A 837 -14.71 3.40 1.57
N ARG A 838 -13.72 4.01 2.23
CA ARG A 838 -12.49 3.31 2.66
C ARG A 838 -12.77 2.46 3.91
N SER A 839 -12.38 1.20 3.86
CA SER A 839 -12.48 0.25 4.98
C SER A 839 -11.07 -0.14 5.43
N SER A 840 -10.81 -0.05 6.73
CA SER A 840 -9.59 -0.56 7.38
C SER A 840 -9.95 -1.46 8.56
N GLY A 841 -9.04 -2.37 8.92
CA GLY A 841 -9.13 -3.17 10.12
C GLY A 841 -7.75 -3.70 10.54
N SER A 842 -7.53 -3.84 11.85
CA SER A 842 -6.29 -4.34 12.45
C SER A 842 -6.53 -5.59 13.28
N SER A 843 -5.57 -6.52 13.30
CA SER A 843 -5.56 -7.67 14.20
C SER A 843 -4.13 -8.03 14.62
N SER A 844 -4.00 -8.78 15.72
CA SER A 844 -2.74 -9.35 16.21
C SER A 844 -2.91 -10.85 16.44
N TRP A 845 -1.81 -11.61 16.33
CA TRP A 845 -1.81 -13.07 16.47
C TRP A 845 -0.85 -13.58 17.55
#